data_AF-A0A522F992-F1
#
_entry.id   AF-A0A522F992-F1
#
_cell.length_a   1.000
_cell.length_b   1.000
_cell.length_c   1.000
_cell.angle_alpha   90.00
_cell.angle_beta   90.00
_cell.angle_gamma   90.00
#
_symmetry.space_group_name_H-M   'P 1'
#
loop_
_entity.id
_entity.type
_entity.pdbx_description
1 polymer ?
#
loop_
_entity_poly.entity_id
_entity_poly.type
_entity_poly.pdbx_seq_one_letter_code
_entity_poly.pdbx_strand_id
1 'polypeptide(L)'
;MILTKHVNFNPNISQIINVFNKVFFYFCRLYTYINIPMKNIPLFFLLIIASFAFAGDGKNCTAPVSPLAPLVEDGNKLLSKGQFSAAMAVWQQVLATEPDNANANFKMGMCYYNSLDESPKALPYLKKAAKKITDKYDFFNVAEKNAPYDALYFLGETYLASNQPDSALWIFFQYEDKFNGNPPISVDRQIRNCINAKNAVKNPRDVTMKNPGKNINSSYAETNPVLTVDNSVMFFASRRAVKDANKQVSKVNGKFDADIYYARKDVSGKWDAPVPFKWNTDKDETPLYISADGLTLYFSKETKGQSDVFVSSYMDKVWGSPKPIAEINSGANETGVSVSADGKYLYFCSDREGGTGRFDIYQCVKAGAKWGSPKNLGTSLNTGFSETSPYINPNGKTLFFASNGYRDGMGGFDIFYSELKDNGTWTQPQNMGFPINTTRDDINFYITGGGTRYYATVREENNSYDIFKIEGGGFAVENIDVSGQVVTLTQEMTVSDVVEVQKTVEKEVEVVETIETTVEVIKEVNVVDVEKEKAKMDSMMVLAKKEAGLEKQQLEIERAKYEAMKMQARADSVKAIADIKIAEASKAKSNAEAAAAVAVKAKAEADKAKADATISASEATKAKANAAIAAAQKAKDDALAAKSNADAKTAEANKAKSDAAAVQAEAAKVKAEADKEKAIAAAAAAVTAKAKQEETNLTLKNQLAEAEKPKNEAIKAKAEADKAKAEADKLKAQETIAAAGKAKSDAVIASAEKSKFDAESKKAAADIALAEKVKAEAAKADAISKVAVMNAEKATADAAIKKATADIANAEKAKADAAKAEAIAKTAQAATDKATAEAVSKKAAADMAAAEKAKAEAAKAEADAKKAEEMAKKAQSDAEAKKTQLEILKLNPPQKKPAAAGGARPNPTGEK
;
A
#
# COMPACT_ATOMS: atom_id res chain seq x y z
N MET A 1 -45.16 23.76 21.88
CA MET A 1 -45.09 24.61 23.09
C MET A 1 -45.79 23.88 24.23
N ILE A 2 -45.39 24.11 25.49
CA ILE A 2 -45.74 23.30 26.67
C ILE A 2 -45.06 21.91 26.69
N LEU A 3 -43.75 21.90 26.99
CA LEU A 3 -43.05 20.83 27.73
C LEU A 3 -41.58 21.25 27.97
N THR A 4 -41.40 22.33 28.74
CA THR A 4 -40.10 22.87 29.13
C THR A 4 -40.12 23.37 30.57
N LYS A 5 -39.91 22.46 31.53
CA LYS A 5 -39.37 22.76 32.86
C LYS A 5 -38.81 21.48 33.52
N HIS A 6 -37.56 21.55 33.96
CA HIS A 6 -36.86 20.58 34.82
C HIS A 6 -36.69 19.11 34.36
N VAL A 7 -35.98 18.90 33.23
CA VAL A 7 -35.01 17.79 33.09
C VAL A 7 -33.81 18.30 32.29
N ASN A 8 -32.59 18.01 32.74
CA ASN A 8 -31.37 18.33 31.99
C ASN A 8 -31.19 17.28 30.87
N PHE A 9 -31.62 17.60 29.65
CA PHE A 9 -31.54 16.68 28.52
C PHE A 9 -30.13 16.67 27.89
N ASN A 10 -29.63 15.47 27.61
CA ASN A 10 -28.41 15.23 26.85
C ASN A 10 -28.51 15.89 25.45
N PRO A 11 -27.51 16.66 24.99
CA PRO A 11 -27.58 17.42 23.73
C PRO A 11 -27.90 16.56 22.48
N ASN A 12 -27.60 15.26 22.49
CA ASN A 12 -27.94 14.35 21.39
C ASN A 12 -29.46 14.18 21.20
N ILE A 13 -30.28 14.28 22.25
CA ILE A 13 -31.74 14.10 22.14
C ILE A 13 -32.40 15.29 21.43
N SER A 14 -31.86 16.51 21.61
CA SER A 14 -32.35 17.69 20.89
C SER A 14 -32.00 17.66 19.39
N GLN A 15 -30.93 16.95 19.00
CA GLN A 15 -30.64 16.69 17.59
C GLN A 15 -31.58 15.64 17.01
N ILE A 16 -31.85 14.55 17.73
CA ILE A 16 -32.80 13.49 17.30
C ILE A 16 -34.19 14.08 17.06
N ILE A 17 -34.71 14.93 17.95
CA ILE A 17 -36.01 15.60 17.78
C ILE A 17 -36.01 16.53 16.54
N ASN A 18 -34.91 17.24 16.26
CA ASN A 18 -34.78 18.07 15.06
C ASN A 18 -34.70 17.25 13.76
N VAL A 19 -34.06 16.08 13.78
CA VAL A 19 -34.06 15.15 12.64
C VAL A 19 -35.47 14.58 12.43
N PHE A 20 -36.15 14.17 13.49
CA PHE A 20 -37.52 13.64 13.43
C PHE A 20 -38.49 14.66 12.84
N ASN A 21 -38.42 15.93 13.28
CA ASN A 21 -39.24 17.02 12.73
C ASN A 21 -38.92 17.33 11.25
N LYS A 22 -37.65 17.24 10.82
CA LYS A 22 -37.25 17.43 9.41
C LYS A 22 -37.73 16.28 8.52
N VAL A 23 -37.61 15.03 8.99
CA VAL A 23 -38.11 13.84 8.28
C VAL A 23 -39.63 13.89 8.16
N PHE A 24 -40.34 14.27 9.23
CA PHE A 24 -41.80 14.46 9.22
C PHE A 24 -42.23 15.54 8.21
N PHE A 25 -41.55 16.69 8.16
CA PHE A 25 -41.83 17.74 7.16
C PHE A 25 -41.58 17.29 5.72
N TYR A 26 -40.55 16.49 5.47
CA TYR A 26 -40.29 15.89 4.15
C TYR A 26 -41.37 14.87 3.78
N PHE A 27 -41.82 14.05 4.73
CA PHE A 27 -42.87 13.06 4.52
C PHE A 27 -44.22 13.73 4.18
N CYS A 28 -44.57 14.82 4.88
CA CYS A 28 -45.76 15.62 4.56
C CYS A 28 -45.69 16.27 3.17
N ARG A 29 -44.53 16.76 2.73
CA ARG A 29 -44.32 17.28 1.35
C ARG A 29 -44.42 16.19 0.28
N LEU A 30 -43.95 14.98 0.58
CA LEU A 30 -44.07 13.84 -0.33
C LEU A 30 -45.53 13.37 -0.47
N TYR A 31 -46.30 13.43 0.63
CA TYR A 31 -47.71 13.05 0.67
C TYR A 31 -48.60 13.94 -0.23
N THR A 32 -48.28 15.23 -0.39
CA THR A 32 -48.96 16.12 -1.34
C THR A 32 -48.76 15.77 -2.83
N TYR A 33 -47.82 14.88 -3.16
CA TYR A 33 -47.50 14.51 -4.55
C TYR A 33 -48.05 13.15 -5.01
N ILE A 34 -48.59 12.33 -4.09
CA ILE A 34 -49.01 10.96 -4.40
C ILE A 34 -50.39 10.68 -3.79
N ASN A 35 -51.45 10.79 -4.60
CA ASN A 35 -52.84 10.56 -4.19
C ASN A 35 -53.11 9.08 -3.86
N ILE A 36 -52.90 8.68 -2.59
CA ILE A 36 -53.21 7.34 -2.07
C ILE A 36 -54.43 7.41 -1.12
N PRO A 37 -55.46 6.57 -1.28
CA PRO A 37 -56.71 6.69 -0.52
C PRO A 37 -56.59 6.26 0.96
N MET A 38 -57.24 7.04 1.84
CA MET A 38 -57.16 6.97 3.32
C MET A 38 -57.88 5.76 3.98
N LYS A 39 -57.65 4.51 3.54
CA LYS A 39 -58.28 3.33 4.18
C LYS A 39 -57.34 2.40 4.98
N ASN A 40 -56.02 2.56 4.87
CA ASN A 40 -55.07 1.62 5.48
C ASN A 40 -54.29 2.16 6.70
N ILE A 41 -54.57 3.39 7.15
CA ILE A 41 -53.89 4.03 8.29
C ILE A 41 -54.06 3.27 9.63
N PRO A 42 -55.24 2.68 9.97
CA PRO A 42 -55.40 1.98 11.26
C PRO A 42 -54.51 0.74 11.41
N LEU A 43 -54.27 0.02 10.31
CA LEU A 43 -53.50 -1.23 10.33
C LEU A 43 -51.99 -0.98 10.57
N PHE A 44 -51.49 0.19 10.17
CA PHE A 44 -50.09 0.57 10.35
C PHE A 44 -49.77 0.98 11.79
N PHE A 45 -50.71 1.63 12.49
CA PHE A 45 -50.57 1.94 13.91
C PHE A 45 -50.65 0.71 14.83
N LEU A 46 -51.43 -0.30 14.45
CA LEU A 46 -51.60 -1.54 15.23
C LEU A 46 -50.31 -2.38 15.28
N LEU A 47 -49.49 -2.35 14.22
CA LEU A 47 -48.15 -2.95 14.17
C LEU A 47 -47.12 -2.23 15.06
N ILE A 48 -47.23 -0.91 15.21
CA ILE A 48 -46.35 -0.13 16.08
C ILE A 48 -46.66 -0.41 17.56
N ILE A 49 -47.94 -0.52 17.93
CA ILE A 49 -48.35 -0.79 19.33
C ILE A 49 -48.00 -2.23 19.75
N ALA A 50 -48.11 -3.21 18.84
CA ALA A 50 -47.68 -4.58 19.11
C ALA A 50 -46.17 -4.71 19.43
N SER A 51 -45.35 -3.73 19.01
CA SER A 51 -43.91 -3.71 19.28
C SER A 51 -43.54 -3.23 20.70
N PHE A 52 -44.50 -2.74 21.50
CA PHE A 52 -44.25 -2.22 22.85
C PHE A 52 -44.85 -3.09 23.99
N ALA A 53 -45.51 -4.21 23.67
CA ALA A 53 -46.18 -5.06 24.67
C ALA A 53 -45.28 -6.16 25.29
N PHE A 54 -44.05 -6.36 24.82
CA PHE A 54 -43.05 -7.27 25.42
C PHE A 54 -41.92 -6.47 26.10
N ALA A 55 -42.30 -5.72 27.15
CA ALA A 55 -41.37 -5.04 28.05
C ALA A 55 -41.73 -5.35 29.52
N GLY A 56 -41.72 -6.64 29.87
CA GLY A 56 -41.81 -7.13 31.24
C GLY A 56 -40.49 -7.78 31.67
N ASP A 57 -39.85 -7.23 32.70
CA ASP A 57 -38.73 -7.79 33.48
C ASP A 57 -37.57 -8.46 32.69
N GLY A 58 -37.08 -7.75 31.67
CA GLY A 58 -35.74 -7.97 31.13
C GLY A 58 -34.71 -7.09 31.85
N LYS A 59 -33.71 -7.71 32.52
CA LYS A 59 -32.57 -7.01 33.13
C LYS A 59 -31.93 -6.03 32.13
N ASN A 60 -31.39 -4.91 32.62
CA ASN A 60 -30.61 -3.94 31.84
C ASN A 60 -29.40 -4.60 31.14
N CYS A 61 -29.61 -5.13 29.94
CA CYS A 61 -28.55 -5.58 29.05
C CYS A 61 -28.13 -4.43 28.14
N THR A 62 -27.50 -3.40 28.72
CA THR A 62 -26.52 -2.64 27.94
C THR A 62 -25.46 -3.64 27.48
N ALA A 63 -25.30 -3.83 26.17
CA ALA A 63 -24.24 -4.68 25.64
C ALA A 63 -22.91 -4.24 26.28
N PRO A 64 -22.09 -5.17 26.81
CA PRO A 64 -20.87 -4.79 27.51
C PRO A 64 -19.98 -4.03 26.55
N VAL A 65 -19.75 -2.75 26.85
CA VAL A 65 -18.80 -1.91 26.12
C VAL A 65 -17.46 -2.64 26.20
N SER A 66 -16.83 -2.90 25.05
CA SER A 66 -15.56 -3.62 25.01
C SER A 66 -14.57 -2.94 25.96
N PRO A 67 -13.81 -3.69 26.79
CA PRO A 67 -12.83 -3.10 27.70
C PRO A 67 -11.74 -2.30 26.96
N LEU A 68 -11.60 -2.50 25.64
CA LEU A 68 -10.70 -1.73 24.77
C LEU A 68 -11.29 -0.40 24.28
N ALA A 69 -12.60 -0.18 24.34
CA ALA A 69 -13.23 1.01 23.74
C ALA A 69 -12.70 2.35 24.32
N PRO A 70 -12.45 2.49 25.65
CA PRO A 70 -11.83 3.71 26.18
C PRO A 70 -10.41 3.93 25.66
N LEU A 71 -9.60 2.86 25.52
CA LEU A 71 -8.25 2.94 24.95
C LEU A 71 -8.29 3.36 23.47
N VAL A 72 -9.27 2.85 22.71
CA VAL A 72 -9.47 3.23 21.30
C VAL A 72 -9.89 4.71 21.20
N GLU A 73 -10.77 5.19 22.08
CA GLU A 73 -11.18 6.61 22.14
C GLU A 73 -10.00 7.54 22.49
N ASP A 74 -9.25 7.23 23.56
CA ASP A 74 -8.08 8.02 23.97
C ASP A 74 -6.97 7.99 22.90
N GLY A 75 -6.67 6.82 22.32
CA GLY A 75 -5.70 6.67 21.24
C GLY A 75 -6.08 7.48 19.99
N ASN A 76 -7.37 7.54 19.65
CA ASN A 76 -7.89 8.36 18.55
C ASN A 76 -7.73 9.85 18.83
N LYS A 77 -8.05 10.28 20.06
CA LYS A 77 -7.98 11.67 20.54
C LYS A 77 -6.55 12.20 20.67
N LEU A 78 -5.58 11.32 20.94
CA LEU A 78 -4.16 11.66 20.93
C LEU A 78 -3.64 11.82 19.49
N LEU A 79 -4.01 10.89 18.59
CA LEU A 79 -3.67 10.98 17.17
C LEU A 79 -4.27 12.23 16.50
N SER A 80 -5.52 12.59 16.79
CA SER A 80 -6.16 13.79 16.23
C SER A 80 -5.52 15.11 16.70
N LYS A 81 -4.60 15.05 17.67
CA LYS A 81 -3.80 16.18 18.16
C LYS A 81 -2.33 16.12 17.72
N GLY A 82 -1.96 15.15 16.88
CA GLY A 82 -0.56 14.90 16.50
C GLY A 82 0.32 14.39 17.66
N GLN A 83 -0.26 13.87 18.75
CA GLN A 83 0.48 13.38 19.91
C GLN A 83 0.88 11.90 19.72
N PHE A 84 1.67 11.64 18.67
CA PHE A 84 1.99 10.29 18.19
C PHE A 84 2.70 9.43 19.23
N SER A 85 3.66 9.99 19.97
CA SER A 85 4.38 9.26 21.04
C SER A 85 3.44 8.81 22.16
N ALA A 86 2.53 9.68 22.61
CA ALA A 86 1.54 9.33 23.63
C ALA A 86 0.50 8.32 23.09
N ALA A 87 0.05 8.48 21.85
CA ALA A 87 -0.88 7.56 21.21
C ALA A 87 -0.28 6.14 21.08
N MET A 88 1.02 6.04 20.75
CA MET A 88 1.74 4.78 20.60
C MET A 88 1.60 3.88 21.85
N ALA A 89 1.80 4.45 23.05
CA ALA A 89 1.67 3.74 24.32
C ALA A 89 0.24 3.23 24.59
N VAL A 90 -0.79 3.89 24.06
CA VAL A 90 -2.19 3.46 24.15
C VAL A 90 -2.48 2.35 23.14
N TRP A 91 -2.06 2.51 21.87
CA TRP A 91 -2.25 1.50 20.83
C TRP A 91 -1.48 0.21 21.11
N GLN A 92 -0.36 0.27 21.84
CA GLN A 92 0.38 -0.91 22.28
C GLN A 92 -0.47 -1.78 23.24
N GLN A 93 -1.27 -1.18 24.12
CA GLN A 93 -2.17 -1.91 25.03
C GLN A 93 -3.33 -2.57 24.26
N VAL A 94 -3.88 -1.87 23.27
CA VAL A 94 -4.90 -2.43 22.37
C VAL A 94 -4.34 -3.64 21.60
N LEU A 95 -3.15 -3.51 21.01
CA LEU A 95 -2.49 -4.58 20.25
C LEU A 95 -1.95 -5.73 21.11
N ALA A 96 -1.70 -5.52 22.41
CA ALA A 96 -1.42 -6.61 23.34
C ALA A 96 -2.64 -7.54 23.54
N THR A 97 -3.85 -7.03 23.33
CA THR A 97 -5.11 -7.79 23.46
C THR A 97 -5.62 -8.29 22.11
N GLU A 98 -5.56 -7.47 21.05
CA GLU A 98 -5.95 -7.85 19.69
C GLU A 98 -4.80 -7.64 18.67
N PRO A 99 -3.79 -8.54 18.60
CA PRO A 99 -2.58 -8.35 17.77
C PRO A 99 -2.82 -8.22 16.26
N ASP A 100 -3.96 -8.71 15.77
CA ASP A 100 -4.38 -8.70 14.36
C ASP A 100 -5.55 -7.74 14.07
N ASN A 101 -5.89 -6.85 15.00
CA ASN A 101 -6.85 -5.77 14.73
C ASN A 101 -6.24 -4.79 13.72
N ALA A 102 -6.81 -4.70 12.52
CA ALA A 102 -6.23 -3.95 11.42
C ALA A 102 -6.29 -2.43 11.65
N ASN A 103 -7.36 -1.94 12.29
CA ASN A 103 -7.48 -0.54 12.70
C ASN A 103 -6.37 -0.17 13.71
N ALA A 104 -6.22 -0.93 14.80
CA ALA A 104 -5.19 -0.67 15.80
C ALA A 104 -3.76 -0.77 15.23
N ASN A 105 -3.53 -1.70 14.29
CA ASN A 105 -2.26 -1.80 13.56
C ASN A 105 -2.05 -0.59 12.62
N PHE A 106 -3.07 -0.07 11.96
CA PHE A 106 -2.99 1.16 11.16
C PHE A 106 -2.63 2.37 12.04
N LYS A 107 -3.29 2.50 13.19
CA LYS A 107 -3.07 3.59 14.17
C LYS A 107 -1.65 3.55 14.74
N MET A 108 -1.15 2.36 15.09
CA MET A 108 0.24 2.13 15.50
C MET A 108 1.22 2.44 14.36
N GLY A 109 0.91 2.03 13.13
CA GLY A 109 1.67 2.35 11.92
C GLY A 109 1.82 3.86 11.72
N MET A 110 0.74 4.63 11.87
CA MET A 110 0.79 6.10 11.84
C MET A 110 1.63 6.70 12.99
N CYS A 111 1.60 6.11 14.20
CA CYS A 111 2.43 6.59 15.30
C CYS A 111 3.92 6.48 14.99
N TYR A 112 4.35 5.33 14.45
CA TYR A 112 5.74 5.16 14.01
C TYR A 112 6.06 6.01 12.78
N TYR A 113 5.21 6.04 11.76
CA TYR A 113 5.44 6.80 10.53
C TYR A 113 5.68 8.30 10.79
N ASN A 114 4.97 8.89 11.74
CA ASN A 114 5.13 10.30 12.14
C ASN A 114 6.14 10.52 13.28
N SER A 115 6.91 9.49 13.66
CA SER A 115 8.09 9.66 14.53
C SER A 115 9.29 10.09 13.69
N LEU A 116 10.21 10.84 14.29
CA LEU A 116 11.37 11.41 13.58
C LEU A 116 12.36 10.33 13.08
N ASP A 117 12.60 9.31 13.90
CA ASP A 117 13.70 8.35 13.80
C ASP A 117 13.23 6.88 13.90
N GLU A 118 11.92 6.64 14.01
CA GLU A 118 11.34 5.28 14.10
C GLU A 118 10.38 4.94 12.95
N SER A 119 10.29 5.77 11.91
CA SER A 119 9.36 5.55 10.77
C SER A 119 9.45 4.16 10.12
N PRO A 120 10.61 3.48 9.99
CA PRO A 120 10.66 2.10 9.47
C PRO A 120 9.96 1.07 10.36
N LYS A 121 9.84 1.33 11.68
CA LYS A 121 9.09 0.45 12.61
C LYS A 121 7.60 0.39 12.27
N ALA A 122 7.07 1.30 11.44
CA ALA A 122 5.69 1.25 10.95
C ALA A 122 5.43 0.04 10.03
N LEU A 123 6.44 -0.46 9.32
CA LEU A 123 6.30 -1.47 8.26
C LEU A 123 5.56 -2.75 8.70
N PRO A 124 5.92 -3.45 9.81
CA PRO A 124 5.18 -4.64 10.26
C PRO A 124 3.72 -4.36 10.63
N TYR A 125 3.40 -3.18 11.16
CA TYR A 125 2.03 -2.83 11.54
C TYR A 125 1.19 -2.47 10.32
N LEU A 126 1.72 -1.67 9.39
CA LEU A 126 1.04 -1.33 8.14
C LEU A 126 0.82 -2.57 7.24
N LYS A 127 1.77 -3.53 7.24
CA LYS A 127 1.59 -4.86 6.63
C LYS A 127 0.43 -5.65 7.23
N LYS A 128 0.17 -5.53 8.54
CA LYS A 128 -1.00 -6.16 9.20
C LYS A 128 -2.29 -5.41 8.89
N ALA A 129 -2.27 -4.08 8.91
CA ALA A 129 -3.40 -3.22 8.59
C ALA A 129 -3.96 -3.49 7.19
N ALA A 130 -3.08 -3.55 6.18
CA ALA A 130 -3.44 -3.78 4.78
C ALA A 130 -4.19 -5.11 4.52
N LYS A 131 -4.16 -6.08 5.44
CA LYS A 131 -4.87 -7.36 5.31
C LYS A 131 -6.41 -7.23 5.39
N LYS A 132 -6.91 -6.20 6.07
CA LYS A 132 -8.36 -5.96 6.25
C LYS A 132 -8.64 -4.46 6.17
N ILE A 133 -8.98 -4.02 4.96
CA ILE A 133 -9.20 -2.61 4.63
C ILE A 133 -10.62 -2.35 4.10
N THR A 134 -11.17 -1.17 4.33
CA THR A 134 -12.54 -0.78 3.94
C THR A 134 -12.61 0.66 3.41
N ASP A 135 -13.58 0.89 2.52
CA ASP A 135 -14.02 2.18 2.00
C ASP A 135 -14.90 2.97 2.98
N LYS A 136 -15.56 2.27 3.92
CA LYS A 136 -16.52 2.84 4.90
C LYS A 136 -15.91 3.11 6.27
N TYR A 137 -14.60 3.33 6.29
CA TYR A 137 -13.84 3.51 7.52
C TYR A 137 -14.24 4.81 8.24
N ASP A 138 -14.50 4.71 9.54
CA ASP A 138 -14.69 5.84 10.44
C ASP A 138 -13.53 5.88 11.45
N PHE A 139 -12.77 6.98 11.44
CA PHE A 139 -11.61 7.17 12.31
C PHE A 139 -11.95 7.12 13.80
N PHE A 140 -13.15 7.58 14.20
CA PHE A 140 -13.56 7.73 15.60
C PHE A 140 -14.45 6.59 16.10
N ASN A 141 -14.90 5.69 15.23
CA ASN A 141 -15.70 4.53 15.61
C ASN A 141 -14.88 3.56 16.48
N VAL A 142 -15.19 3.50 17.78
CA VAL A 142 -14.51 2.64 18.76
C VAL A 142 -14.70 1.12 18.52
N ALA A 143 -15.66 0.74 17.67
CA ALA A 143 -15.90 -0.65 17.27
C ALA A 143 -15.23 -1.03 15.93
N GLU A 144 -14.59 -0.08 15.23
CA GLU A 144 -13.94 -0.36 13.94
C GLU A 144 -12.70 -1.25 14.12
N LYS A 145 -12.62 -2.31 13.32
CA LYS A 145 -11.53 -3.31 13.32
C LYS A 145 -10.77 -3.38 12.00
N ASN A 146 -11.28 -2.76 10.95
CA ASN A 146 -10.65 -2.66 9.63
C ASN A 146 -9.86 -1.34 9.53
N ALA A 147 -8.82 -1.34 8.70
CA ALA A 147 -8.09 -0.13 8.36
C ALA A 147 -8.73 0.62 7.17
N PRO A 148 -8.44 1.91 6.95
CA PRO A 148 -8.81 2.59 5.71
C PRO A 148 -7.97 2.10 4.53
N TYR A 149 -8.40 2.40 3.31
CA TYR A 149 -7.57 2.22 2.11
C TYR A 149 -6.24 2.99 2.17
N ASP A 150 -6.18 4.10 2.91
CA ASP A 150 -4.96 4.89 3.15
C ASP A 150 -3.84 4.09 3.83
N ALA A 151 -4.16 2.97 4.49
CA ALA A 151 -3.15 2.04 4.99
C ALA A 151 -2.22 1.51 3.88
N LEU A 152 -2.68 1.45 2.62
CA LEU A 152 -1.84 1.14 1.47
C LEU A 152 -0.91 2.31 1.13
N TYR A 153 -1.38 3.56 1.11
CA TYR A 153 -0.53 4.73 0.86
C TYR A 153 0.66 4.78 1.84
N PHE A 154 0.38 4.74 3.15
CA PHE A 154 1.45 4.74 4.17
C PHE A 154 2.34 3.49 4.10
N LEU A 155 1.79 2.33 3.74
CA LEU A 155 2.60 1.12 3.53
C LEU A 155 3.55 1.27 2.34
N GLY A 156 3.12 1.91 1.25
CA GLY A 156 3.94 2.23 0.09
C GLY A 156 5.09 3.18 0.45
N GLU A 157 4.78 4.30 1.12
CA GLU A 157 5.79 5.25 1.60
C GLU A 157 6.80 4.56 2.55
N THR A 158 6.32 3.69 3.44
CA THR A 158 7.20 2.97 4.37
C THR A 158 8.08 1.93 3.67
N TYR A 159 7.59 1.26 2.61
CA TYR A 159 8.42 0.38 1.79
C TYR A 159 9.51 1.18 1.05
N LEU A 160 9.17 2.34 0.49
CA LEU A 160 10.15 3.20 -0.19
C LEU A 160 11.22 3.66 0.80
N ALA A 161 10.81 4.19 1.95
CA ALA A 161 11.72 4.56 3.05
C ALA A 161 12.50 3.37 3.66
N SER A 162 12.07 2.13 3.40
CA SER A 162 12.79 0.89 3.79
C SER A 162 13.60 0.30 2.62
N ASN A 163 13.99 1.13 1.65
CA ASN A 163 14.81 0.78 0.48
C ASN A 163 14.23 -0.38 -0.36
N GLN A 164 12.90 -0.50 -0.42
CA GLN A 164 12.16 -1.54 -1.15
C GLN A 164 11.25 -0.92 -2.24
N PRO A 165 11.81 -0.23 -3.26
CA PRO A 165 11.03 0.50 -4.26
C PRO A 165 10.12 -0.39 -5.11
N ASP A 166 10.47 -1.65 -5.38
CA ASP A 166 9.57 -2.60 -6.04
C ASP A 166 8.31 -2.91 -5.22
N SER A 167 8.48 -3.11 -3.91
CA SER A 167 7.34 -3.36 -3.01
C SER A 167 6.48 -2.11 -2.83
N ALA A 168 7.10 -0.94 -2.74
CA ALA A 168 6.41 0.34 -2.68
C ALA A 168 5.56 0.57 -3.94
N LEU A 169 6.15 0.41 -5.13
CA LEU A 169 5.49 0.57 -6.43
C LEU A 169 4.24 -0.31 -6.55
N TRP A 170 4.32 -1.59 -6.19
CA TRP A 170 3.17 -2.50 -6.21
C TRP A 170 2.07 -2.15 -5.21
N ILE A 171 2.43 -1.55 -4.07
CA ILE A 171 1.44 -1.08 -3.09
C ILE A 171 0.78 0.22 -3.55
N PHE A 172 1.50 1.12 -4.22
CA PHE A 172 0.91 2.32 -4.83
C PHE A 172 -0.08 1.96 -5.96
N PHE A 173 0.24 0.99 -6.81
CA PHE A 173 -0.74 0.47 -7.79
C PHE A 173 -1.97 -0.18 -7.11
N GLN A 174 -1.79 -0.90 -6.00
CA GLN A 174 -2.93 -1.41 -5.23
C GLN A 174 -3.77 -0.28 -4.63
N TYR A 175 -3.16 0.81 -4.18
CA TYR A 175 -3.86 1.98 -3.67
C TYR A 175 -4.68 2.68 -4.76
N GLU A 176 -4.09 2.92 -5.95
CA GLU A 176 -4.83 3.41 -7.12
C GLU A 176 -6.02 2.52 -7.49
N ASP A 177 -5.82 1.19 -7.52
CA ASP A 177 -6.87 0.20 -7.82
C ASP A 177 -8.07 0.31 -6.87
N LYS A 178 -7.86 0.68 -5.59
CA LYS A 178 -8.95 0.89 -4.61
C LYS A 178 -9.82 2.11 -4.90
N PHE A 179 -9.33 3.05 -5.70
CA PHE A 179 -10.03 4.28 -6.08
C PHE A 179 -10.21 4.40 -7.60
N ASN A 180 -10.25 3.27 -8.31
CA ASN A 180 -10.46 3.23 -9.77
C ASN A 180 -9.46 4.11 -10.55
N GLY A 181 -8.21 4.17 -10.09
CA GLY A 181 -7.13 4.99 -10.67
C GLY A 181 -7.10 6.46 -10.23
N ASN A 182 -8.04 6.91 -9.38
CA ASN A 182 -8.12 8.32 -8.94
C ASN A 182 -8.17 8.42 -7.39
N PRO A 183 -7.08 8.07 -6.69
CA PRO A 183 -7.03 8.16 -5.22
C PRO A 183 -7.12 9.61 -4.71
N PRO A 184 -7.66 9.85 -3.49
CA PRO A 184 -7.71 11.19 -2.88
C PRO A 184 -6.32 11.81 -2.66
N ILE A 185 -5.30 10.97 -2.46
CA ILE A 185 -3.89 11.35 -2.42
C ILE A 185 -3.26 10.83 -3.72
N SER A 186 -2.80 11.72 -4.61
CA SER A 186 -2.03 11.27 -5.79
C SER A 186 -0.72 10.62 -5.34
N VAL A 187 -0.40 9.50 -5.99
CA VAL A 187 0.86 8.75 -5.80
C VAL A 187 1.78 8.86 -7.00
N ASP A 188 1.50 9.77 -7.95
CA ASP A 188 2.29 9.96 -9.18
C ASP A 188 3.75 10.34 -8.90
N ARG A 189 4.02 11.07 -7.81
CA ARG A 189 5.40 11.37 -7.39
C ARG A 189 6.06 10.12 -6.81
N GLN A 190 5.40 9.44 -5.88
CA GLN A 190 5.91 8.25 -5.21
C GLN A 190 6.23 7.12 -6.19
N ILE A 191 5.36 6.88 -7.17
CA ILE A 191 5.57 5.92 -8.27
C ILE A 191 6.83 6.28 -9.08
N ARG A 192 7.03 7.57 -9.40
CA ARG A 192 8.25 8.04 -10.08
C ARG A 192 9.49 7.87 -9.23
N ASN A 193 9.44 8.23 -7.94
CA ASN A 193 10.56 8.04 -7.01
C ASN A 193 10.96 6.56 -6.91
N CYS A 194 10.00 5.63 -6.90
CA CYS A 194 10.28 4.19 -6.98
C CYS A 194 11.01 3.78 -8.28
N ILE A 195 10.60 4.32 -9.43
CA ILE A 195 11.25 4.05 -10.73
C ILE A 195 12.65 4.66 -10.78
N ASN A 196 12.82 5.89 -10.30
CA ASN A 196 14.09 6.60 -10.25
C ASN A 196 15.09 5.89 -9.33
N ALA A 197 14.66 5.46 -8.14
CA ALA A 197 15.47 4.63 -7.24
C ALA A 197 15.94 3.33 -7.90
N LYS A 198 15.02 2.59 -8.54
CA LYS A 198 15.34 1.36 -9.29
C LYS A 198 16.34 1.58 -10.44
N ASN A 199 16.39 2.79 -11.00
CA ASN A 199 17.31 3.13 -12.07
C ASN A 199 18.66 3.67 -11.55
N ALA A 200 18.65 4.49 -10.50
CA ALA A 200 19.86 5.06 -9.91
C ALA A 200 20.79 3.98 -9.34
N VAL A 201 20.25 2.94 -8.70
CA VAL A 201 21.04 1.81 -8.19
C VAL A 201 21.71 1.00 -9.31
N LYS A 202 21.19 1.03 -10.56
CA LYS A 202 21.83 0.38 -11.72
C LYS A 202 23.07 1.16 -12.22
N ASN A 203 23.11 2.47 -11.99
CA ASN A 203 24.17 3.38 -12.44
C ASN A 203 24.70 4.24 -11.27
N PRO A 204 25.34 3.62 -10.26
CA PRO A 204 25.83 4.35 -9.09
C PRO A 204 26.95 5.34 -9.44
N ARG A 205 27.00 6.46 -8.73
CA ARG A 205 28.17 7.34 -8.67
C ARG A 205 29.33 6.62 -7.98
N ASP A 206 30.56 6.85 -8.46
CA ASP A 206 31.80 6.37 -7.84
C ASP A 206 32.14 7.21 -6.59
N VAL A 207 31.34 7.06 -5.52
CA VAL A 207 31.57 7.68 -4.21
C VAL A 207 31.25 6.69 -3.09
N THR A 208 31.85 6.95 -1.93
CA THR A 208 31.66 6.18 -0.71
C THR A 208 31.28 7.11 0.44
N MET A 209 30.38 6.66 1.30
CA MET A 209 29.92 7.42 2.47
C MET A 209 30.57 6.81 3.69
N LYS A 210 31.26 7.64 4.47
CA LYS A 210 32.03 7.23 5.64
C LYS A 210 31.52 7.91 6.88
N ASN A 211 31.17 7.10 7.88
CA ASN A 211 30.78 7.60 9.19
C ASN A 211 31.98 8.37 9.81
N PRO A 212 31.82 9.64 10.23
CA PRO A 212 32.87 10.47 10.82
C PRO A 212 33.30 10.02 12.22
N GLY A 213 32.59 9.06 12.82
CA GLY A 213 32.89 8.45 14.11
C GLY A 213 31.98 8.92 15.24
N LYS A 214 31.95 8.11 16.32
CA LYS A 214 31.04 8.21 17.49
C LYS A 214 31.03 9.54 18.27
N ASN A 215 31.93 10.46 17.95
CA ASN A 215 31.97 11.78 18.56
C ASN A 215 31.06 12.75 17.80
N ILE A 216 31.02 12.64 16.48
CA ILE A 216 30.04 13.34 15.64
C ILE A 216 28.71 12.60 15.71
N ASN A 217 28.64 11.34 15.27
CA ASN A 217 27.38 10.57 15.25
C ASN A 217 27.13 9.82 16.57
N SER A 218 25.88 9.71 16.99
CA SER A 218 25.45 9.05 18.23
C SER A 218 24.32 8.04 17.99
N SER A 219 23.51 7.73 19.00
CA SER A 219 22.26 6.95 18.84
C SER A 219 21.02 7.84 18.64
N TYR A 220 21.23 9.13 18.34
CA TYR A 220 20.19 10.14 18.16
C TYR A 220 20.29 10.71 16.73
N ALA A 221 19.53 11.77 16.42
CA ALA A 221 19.66 12.47 15.15
C ALA A 221 20.80 13.48 15.19
N GLU A 222 21.66 13.43 14.17
CA GLU A 222 22.66 14.44 13.85
C GLU A 222 22.47 15.01 12.46
N THR A 223 22.43 16.34 12.36
CA THR A 223 22.19 17.07 11.11
C THR A 223 23.07 18.33 11.02
N ASN A 224 22.98 19.05 9.91
CA ASN A 224 23.59 20.36 9.72
C ASN A 224 25.13 20.40 9.94
N PRO A 225 25.95 19.60 9.25
CA PRO A 225 27.41 19.73 9.32
C PRO A 225 27.87 21.06 8.72
N VAL A 226 28.25 22.01 9.58
CA VAL A 226 28.78 23.33 9.20
C VAL A 226 30.24 23.39 9.61
N LEU A 227 31.15 23.46 8.64
CA LEU A 227 32.60 23.37 8.89
C LEU A 227 33.31 24.68 8.62
N THR A 228 34.38 24.95 9.37
CA THR A 228 35.36 25.97 9.00
C THR A 228 36.03 25.62 7.66
N VAL A 229 36.50 26.63 6.91
CA VAL A 229 37.06 26.46 5.55
C VAL A 229 38.24 25.49 5.51
N ASP A 230 39.06 25.52 6.56
CA ASP A 230 40.22 24.66 6.81
C ASP A 230 39.86 23.23 7.26
N ASN A 231 38.56 22.91 7.44
CA ASN A 231 38.05 21.62 7.90
C ASN A 231 38.52 21.24 9.33
N SER A 232 38.94 22.21 10.17
CA SER A 232 39.43 21.92 11.54
C SER A 232 38.32 21.87 12.60
N VAL A 233 37.23 22.61 12.42
CA VAL A 233 36.06 22.63 13.33
C VAL A 233 34.79 22.27 12.56
N MET A 234 33.94 21.44 13.16
CA MET A 234 32.57 21.17 12.70
C MET A 234 31.59 21.58 13.79
N PHE A 235 30.67 22.48 13.45
CA PHE A 235 29.41 22.69 14.16
C PHE A 235 28.37 21.73 13.57
N PHE A 236 27.51 21.17 14.42
CA PHE A 236 26.42 20.28 13.99
C PHE A 236 25.25 20.34 14.98
N ALA A 237 24.05 20.03 14.52
CA ALA A 237 22.89 19.86 15.40
C ALA A 237 22.84 18.42 15.91
N SER A 238 22.48 18.22 17.19
CA SER A 238 22.30 16.89 17.77
C SER A 238 21.24 16.83 18.87
N ARG A 239 20.47 15.74 18.86
CA ARG A 239 19.46 15.41 19.89
C ARG A 239 19.98 14.51 21.02
N ARG A 240 21.32 14.42 21.18
CA ARG A 240 21.96 13.54 22.19
C ARG A 240 21.61 13.93 23.62
N ALA A 241 21.25 12.94 24.45
CA ALA A 241 21.06 13.17 25.88
C ALA A 241 22.40 13.40 26.59
N VAL A 242 22.62 14.61 27.11
CA VAL A 242 23.77 14.96 27.96
C VAL A 242 23.29 15.75 29.18
N LYS A 243 24.09 15.81 30.24
CA LYS A 243 23.65 16.40 31.52
C LYS A 243 23.32 17.90 31.42
N ASP A 244 24.07 18.63 30.59
CA ASP A 244 24.08 20.10 30.61
C ASP A 244 23.38 20.75 29.40
N ALA A 245 22.89 19.94 28.47
CA ALA A 245 22.25 20.31 27.19
C ALA A 245 21.06 19.35 26.90
N ASN A 246 20.20 19.62 25.90
CA ASN A 246 19.05 18.79 25.53
C ASN A 246 18.16 18.37 26.72
N LYS A 247 17.62 19.37 27.44
CA LYS A 247 16.93 19.16 28.73
C LYS A 247 15.41 18.92 28.64
N GLN A 248 14.79 19.19 27.50
CA GLN A 248 13.36 18.94 27.28
C GLN A 248 13.14 17.82 26.27
N VAL A 249 12.08 17.04 26.49
CA VAL A 249 11.57 16.04 25.54
C VAL A 249 10.28 16.58 24.96
N SER A 250 10.26 16.79 23.64
CA SER A 250 9.09 17.28 22.92
C SER A 250 7.90 16.32 23.06
N LYS A 251 6.76 16.87 23.49
CA LYS A 251 5.51 16.11 23.68
C LYS A 251 4.86 15.66 22.37
N VAL A 252 5.36 16.13 21.23
CA VAL A 252 4.87 15.78 19.89
C VAL A 252 5.54 14.50 19.40
N ASN A 253 6.87 14.50 19.33
CA ASN A 253 7.68 13.42 18.75
C ASN A 253 8.33 12.48 19.80
N GLY A 254 8.34 12.84 21.09
CA GLY A 254 8.93 12.03 22.16
C GLY A 254 10.47 12.02 22.18
N LYS A 255 11.11 13.01 21.53
CA LYS A 255 12.57 13.14 21.42
C LYS A 255 13.04 14.44 22.07
N PHE A 256 14.34 14.51 22.37
CA PHE A 256 14.95 15.78 22.75
C PHE A 256 14.87 16.77 21.61
N ASP A 257 14.77 18.05 21.95
CA ASP A 257 15.01 19.15 21.02
C ASP A 257 16.47 19.07 20.50
N ALA A 258 16.78 19.69 19.38
CA ALA A 258 18.13 19.71 18.81
C ALA A 258 18.96 20.87 19.38
N ASP A 259 20.14 20.54 19.89
CA ASP A 259 21.13 21.51 20.37
C ASP A 259 22.28 21.63 19.36
N ILE A 260 22.92 22.80 19.29
CA ILE A 260 24.16 22.98 18.54
C ILE A 260 25.33 22.43 19.36
N TYR A 261 26.17 21.61 18.74
CA TYR A 261 27.45 21.16 19.26
C TYR A 261 28.57 21.56 18.30
N TYR A 262 29.81 21.58 18.78
CA TYR A 262 30.98 21.65 17.93
C TYR A 262 32.07 20.67 18.38
N ALA A 263 32.81 20.14 17.41
CA ALA A 263 33.98 19.30 17.61
C ALA A 263 35.16 19.83 16.79
N ARG A 264 36.38 19.66 17.30
CA ARG A 264 37.63 19.96 16.60
C ARG A 264 38.25 18.68 16.06
N LYS A 265 39.05 18.77 15.00
CA LYS A 265 39.96 17.68 14.63
C LYS A 265 41.25 17.76 15.45
N ASP A 266 41.69 16.60 15.94
CA ASP A 266 43.04 16.40 16.43
C ASP A 266 44.06 16.35 15.28
N VAL A 267 45.35 16.33 15.63
CA VAL A 267 46.47 16.22 14.67
C VAL A 267 46.48 14.90 13.88
N SER A 268 45.70 13.90 14.27
CA SER A 268 45.50 12.64 13.54
C SER A 268 44.29 12.67 12.59
N GLY A 269 43.56 13.80 12.54
CA GLY A 269 42.38 14.01 11.72
C GLY A 269 41.08 13.44 12.31
N LYS A 270 41.07 13.04 13.59
CA LYS A 270 39.88 12.52 14.29
C LYS A 270 39.15 13.65 15.00
N TRP A 271 37.83 13.56 15.07
CA TRP A 271 37.02 14.50 15.84
C TRP A 271 37.15 14.25 17.35
N ASP A 272 37.44 15.31 18.11
CA ASP A 272 37.41 15.35 19.58
C ASP A 272 35.99 15.10 20.13
N ALA A 273 35.89 14.93 21.45
CA ALA A 273 34.59 14.94 22.14
C ALA A 273 33.87 16.28 21.89
N PRO A 274 32.58 16.26 21.50
CA PRO A 274 31.86 17.47 21.14
C PRO A 274 31.47 18.29 22.36
N VAL A 275 31.47 19.61 22.19
CA VAL A 275 31.14 20.60 23.21
C VAL A 275 29.83 21.27 22.83
N PRO A 276 28.84 21.36 23.75
CA PRO A 276 27.60 22.09 23.47
C PRO A 276 27.88 23.58 23.27
N PHE A 277 27.17 24.21 22.35
CA PHE A 277 27.29 25.63 22.10
C PHE A 277 26.70 26.43 23.26
N LYS A 278 27.42 27.49 23.68
CA LYS A 278 27.11 28.26 24.90
C LYS A 278 25.71 28.90 24.90
N TRP A 279 25.13 29.13 23.71
CA TRP A 279 23.87 29.86 23.54
C TRP A 279 22.66 28.97 23.20
N ASN A 280 22.81 27.64 23.30
CA ASN A 280 21.67 26.73 23.27
C ASN A 280 20.67 27.07 24.39
N THR A 281 19.39 26.76 24.20
CA THR A 281 18.35 26.98 25.21
C THR A 281 17.55 25.70 25.51
N ASP A 282 16.24 25.80 25.63
CA ASP A 282 15.33 24.69 25.93
C ASP A 282 14.40 24.42 24.74
N LYS A 283 14.92 24.62 23.52
CA LYS A 283 14.24 24.78 22.23
C LYS A 283 15.14 24.25 21.10
N ASP A 284 14.59 23.96 19.92
CA ASP A 284 15.40 23.54 18.75
C ASP A 284 16.32 24.68 18.27
N GLU A 285 17.62 24.42 18.20
CA GLU A 285 18.66 25.25 17.58
C GLU A 285 19.56 24.43 16.63
N THR A 286 19.81 24.94 15.42
CA THR A 286 20.68 24.26 14.43
C THR A 286 21.68 25.21 13.79
N PRO A 287 22.96 24.83 13.64
CA PRO A 287 23.90 25.66 12.89
C PRO A 287 23.50 25.66 11.41
N LEU A 288 23.66 26.79 10.74
CA LEU A 288 23.27 26.94 9.33
C LEU A 288 24.47 27.21 8.43
N TYR A 289 25.32 28.15 8.84
CA TYR A 289 26.50 28.55 8.07
C TYR A 289 27.54 29.21 8.99
N ILE A 290 28.82 29.08 8.62
CA ILE A 290 29.92 29.83 9.23
C ILE A 290 30.65 30.59 8.13
N SER A 291 30.99 31.85 8.40
CA SER A 291 31.73 32.70 7.47
C SER A 291 33.11 32.14 7.13
N ALA A 292 33.66 32.55 5.99
CA ALA A 292 34.93 32.04 5.48
C ALA A 292 36.12 32.27 6.42
N ASP A 293 36.07 33.33 7.24
CA ASP A 293 37.03 33.65 8.29
C ASP A 293 36.87 32.82 9.59
N GLY A 294 35.79 32.03 9.71
CA GLY A 294 35.44 31.27 10.91
C GLY A 294 34.86 32.13 12.05
N LEU A 295 34.69 33.44 11.88
CA LEU A 295 34.38 34.38 12.97
C LEU A 295 32.89 34.67 13.14
N THR A 296 32.01 34.27 12.22
CA THR A 296 30.57 34.56 12.26
C THR A 296 29.75 33.29 12.01
N LEU A 297 29.06 32.81 13.05
CA LEU A 297 28.17 31.66 12.99
C LEU A 297 26.72 32.13 12.84
N TYR A 298 26.08 31.66 11.78
CA TYR A 298 24.65 31.78 11.51
C TYR A 298 23.96 30.49 11.95
N PHE A 299 22.87 30.60 12.70
CA PHE A 299 22.14 29.44 13.22
C PHE A 299 20.64 29.74 13.34
N SER A 300 19.80 28.70 13.24
CA SER A 300 18.36 28.81 13.50
C SER A 300 18.10 28.64 15.00
N LYS A 301 17.04 29.29 15.50
CA LYS A 301 16.55 29.13 16.86
C LYS A 301 15.03 29.25 16.91
N GLU A 302 14.36 28.31 17.56
CA GLU A 302 12.92 28.43 17.79
C GLU A 302 12.61 29.58 18.76
N THR A 303 11.86 30.57 18.26
CA THR A 303 11.34 31.71 19.01
C THR A 303 9.82 31.72 18.87
N LYS A 304 9.10 31.57 19.99
CA LYS A 304 7.62 31.55 20.03
C LYS A 304 6.97 30.48 19.10
N GLY A 305 7.63 29.36 18.85
CA GLY A 305 7.15 28.31 17.94
C GLY A 305 7.43 28.56 16.45
N GLN A 306 8.34 29.49 16.12
CA GLN A 306 8.80 29.78 14.76
C GLN A 306 10.32 29.72 14.71
N SER A 307 10.90 29.24 13.60
CA SER A 307 12.35 29.21 13.40
C SER A 307 12.86 30.58 12.94
N ASP A 308 13.61 31.28 13.79
CA ASP A 308 14.26 32.56 13.49
C ASP A 308 15.75 32.35 13.16
N VAL A 309 16.33 33.13 12.23
CA VAL A 309 17.80 33.15 12.00
C VAL A 309 18.48 34.12 12.96
N PHE A 310 19.52 33.64 13.62
CA PHE A 310 20.42 34.40 14.49
C PHE A 310 21.86 34.35 13.98
N VAL A 311 22.62 35.36 14.37
CA VAL A 311 24.07 35.44 14.15
C VAL A 311 24.81 35.67 15.48
N SER A 312 25.92 34.96 15.67
CA SER A 312 26.88 35.17 16.75
C SER A 312 28.27 35.41 16.15
N SER A 313 29.03 36.32 16.74
CA SER A 313 30.41 36.62 16.33
C SER A 313 31.40 36.12 17.37
N TYR A 314 32.51 35.57 16.90
CA TYR A 314 33.62 35.09 17.69
C TYR A 314 34.66 36.19 17.86
N MET A 315 34.80 36.71 19.08
CA MET A 315 35.77 37.76 19.45
C MET A 315 36.37 37.44 20.81
N ASP A 316 37.62 37.83 21.07
CA ASP A 316 38.31 37.61 22.36
C ASP A 316 38.21 36.16 22.89
N LYS A 317 38.37 35.20 21.97
CA LYS A 317 38.26 33.75 22.19
C LYS A 317 36.87 33.25 22.65
N VAL A 318 35.81 34.05 22.54
CA VAL A 318 34.44 33.70 22.94
C VAL A 318 33.38 34.03 21.88
N TRP A 319 32.32 33.21 21.80
CA TRP A 319 31.12 33.53 21.02
C TRP A 319 30.26 34.56 21.76
N GLY A 320 30.08 35.74 21.17
CA GLY A 320 29.26 36.82 21.71
C GLY A 320 27.76 36.51 21.69
N SER A 321 26.96 37.28 22.45
CA SER A 321 25.51 37.11 22.53
C SER A 321 24.85 37.16 21.14
N PRO A 322 24.04 36.16 20.76
CA PRO A 322 23.41 36.11 19.44
C PRO A 322 22.45 37.27 19.19
N LYS A 323 22.33 37.68 17.93
CA LYS A 323 21.40 38.72 17.45
C LYS A 323 20.55 38.19 16.31
N PRO A 324 19.23 38.46 16.28
CA PRO A 324 18.37 38.08 15.16
C PRO A 324 18.68 38.93 13.92
N ILE A 325 18.46 38.39 12.72
CA ILE A 325 18.67 39.12 11.45
C ILE A 325 17.33 39.67 10.96
N ALA A 326 16.99 40.89 11.37
CA ALA A 326 15.69 41.51 11.13
C ALA A 326 15.36 41.74 9.64
N GLU A 327 16.36 41.75 8.76
CA GLU A 327 16.17 41.87 7.31
C GLU A 327 15.80 40.53 6.63
N ILE A 328 16.02 39.41 7.32
CA ILE A 328 15.70 38.05 6.85
C ILE A 328 14.44 37.55 7.54
N ASN A 329 14.41 37.60 8.87
CA ASN A 329 13.38 37.01 9.70
C ASN A 329 12.01 37.67 9.47
N SER A 330 10.94 36.88 9.58
CA SER A 330 9.58 37.37 9.32
C SER A 330 8.56 36.81 10.32
N GLY A 331 7.28 36.78 9.96
CA GLY A 331 6.25 36.03 10.71
C GLY A 331 6.13 34.57 10.28
N ALA A 332 7.10 34.07 9.50
CA ALA A 332 7.20 32.73 8.97
C ALA A 332 8.35 31.97 9.66
N ASN A 333 8.69 30.79 9.17
CA ASN A 333 9.92 30.08 9.52
C ASN A 333 11.03 30.46 8.53
N GLU A 334 12.21 30.73 9.05
CA GLU A 334 13.45 30.89 8.30
C GLU A 334 14.49 29.85 8.74
N THR A 335 15.12 29.20 7.76
CA THR A 335 16.00 28.03 7.95
C THR A 335 17.03 27.96 6.82
N GLY A 336 18.12 27.19 7.02
CA GLY A 336 19.09 26.85 5.97
C GLY A 336 19.73 28.06 5.30
N VAL A 337 20.71 28.71 5.95
CA VAL A 337 21.42 29.88 5.42
C VAL A 337 22.71 29.45 4.71
N SER A 338 23.12 30.18 3.66
CA SER A 338 24.47 30.12 3.11
C SER A 338 24.87 31.46 2.49
N VAL A 339 26.12 31.89 2.65
CA VAL A 339 26.64 33.16 2.12
C VAL A 339 27.73 32.88 1.08
N SER A 340 27.72 33.64 -0.02
CA SER A 340 28.75 33.57 -1.06
C SER A 340 30.13 33.95 -0.50
N ALA A 341 31.20 33.40 -1.07
CA ALA A 341 32.57 33.65 -0.59
C ALA A 341 32.97 35.14 -0.66
N ASP A 342 32.42 35.90 -1.61
CA ASP A 342 32.60 37.35 -1.73
C ASP A 342 31.74 38.18 -0.76
N GLY A 343 30.92 37.52 0.07
CA GLY A 343 30.04 38.13 1.06
C GLY A 343 28.87 38.95 0.50
N LYS A 344 28.63 38.94 -0.82
CA LYS A 344 27.61 39.79 -1.47
C LYS A 344 26.20 39.19 -1.49
N TYR A 345 26.08 37.87 -1.48
CA TYR A 345 24.81 37.17 -1.60
C TYR A 345 24.60 36.23 -0.42
N LEU A 346 23.40 36.27 0.17
CA LEU A 346 22.93 35.30 1.14
C LEU A 346 21.75 34.55 0.55
N TYR A 347 21.76 33.23 0.70
CA TYR A 347 20.68 32.33 0.32
C TYR A 347 20.06 31.76 1.60
N PHE A 348 18.72 31.65 1.64
CA PHE A 348 18.03 31.01 2.77
C PHE A 348 16.70 30.39 2.35
N CYS A 349 16.15 29.49 3.18
CA CYS A 349 14.83 28.89 2.98
C CYS A 349 13.76 29.48 3.90
N SER A 350 12.53 29.63 3.39
CA SER A 350 11.40 30.14 4.18
C SER A 350 10.04 29.66 3.67
N ASP A 351 9.07 29.52 4.58
CA ASP A 351 7.65 29.19 4.30
C ASP A 351 6.74 30.44 4.26
N ARG A 352 7.33 31.63 4.05
CA ARG A 352 6.61 32.91 3.94
C ARG A 352 5.64 32.98 2.76
N GLU A 353 4.61 33.80 2.92
CA GLU A 353 3.61 34.06 1.88
C GLU A 353 4.24 34.55 0.56
N GLY A 354 3.65 34.14 -0.56
CA GLY A 354 4.14 34.46 -1.91
C GLY A 354 5.23 33.52 -2.44
N GLY A 355 5.55 32.43 -1.74
CA GLY A 355 6.35 31.32 -2.25
C GLY A 355 5.66 30.46 -3.31
N THR A 356 6.43 29.53 -3.89
CA THR A 356 6.00 28.56 -4.91
C THR A 356 5.43 27.29 -4.28
N GLY A 357 6.05 26.85 -3.19
CA GLY A 357 5.71 25.66 -2.41
C GLY A 357 5.56 25.99 -0.92
N ARG A 358 5.87 24.99 -0.09
CA ARG A 358 5.85 25.09 1.38
C ARG A 358 7.14 25.67 1.94
N PHE A 359 8.31 25.38 1.36
CA PHE A 359 9.57 26.03 1.72
C PHE A 359 10.31 26.33 0.43
N ASP A 360 10.63 27.60 0.22
CA ASP A 360 11.25 28.11 -1.00
C ASP A 360 12.63 28.68 -0.70
N ILE A 361 13.56 28.62 -1.67
CA ILE A 361 14.84 29.32 -1.62
C ILE A 361 14.65 30.80 -1.99
N TYR A 362 15.13 31.67 -1.12
CA TYR A 362 15.22 33.12 -1.26
C TYR A 362 16.68 33.56 -1.30
N GLN A 363 16.93 34.71 -1.94
CA GLN A 363 18.22 35.38 -1.99
C GLN A 363 18.10 36.82 -1.46
N CYS A 364 19.05 37.23 -0.63
CA CYS A 364 19.33 38.62 -0.26
C CYS A 364 20.63 39.08 -0.91
N VAL A 365 20.66 40.34 -1.36
CA VAL A 365 21.90 41.01 -1.79
C VAL A 365 22.35 41.95 -0.67
N LYS A 366 23.64 41.98 -0.35
CA LYS A 366 24.19 42.84 0.70
C LYS A 366 24.12 44.32 0.30
N ALA A 367 23.55 45.14 1.17
CA ALA A 367 23.39 46.58 1.03
C ALA A 367 24.19 47.28 2.14
N GLY A 368 25.47 47.54 1.87
CA GLY A 368 26.40 48.06 2.87
C GLY A 368 26.61 47.06 4.01
N ALA A 369 26.26 47.46 5.24
CA ALA A 369 26.37 46.62 6.43
C ALA A 369 25.17 45.67 6.66
N LYS A 370 24.08 45.82 5.88
CA LYS A 370 22.81 45.09 6.06
C LYS A 370 22.50 44.18 4.88
N TRP A 371 21.58 43.24 5.05
CA TRP A 371 20.99 42.49 3.93
C TRP A 371 19.84 43.29 3.31
N GLY A 372 19.75 43.28 1.99
CA GLY A 372 18.58 43.80 1.27
C GLY A 372 17.39 42.84 1.32
N SER A 373 16.23 43.31 0.83
CA SER A 373 14.98 42.56 0.86
C SER A 373 15.10 41.16 0.22
N PRO A 374 14.59 40.10 0.87
CA PRO A 374 14.54 38.75 0.30
C PRO A 374 13.79 38.67 -1.03
N LYS A 375 14.39 38.01 -2.01
CA LYS A 375 13.82 37.71 -3.33
C LYS A 375 13.69 36.21 -3.53
N ASN A 376 12.49 35.72 -3.80
CA ASN A 376 12.25 34.33 -4.17
C ASN A 376 12.97 33.97 -5.49
N LEU A 377 13.64 32.83 -5.58
CA LEU A 377 14.38 32.40 -6.79
C LEU A 377 13.49 31.75 -7.87
N GLY A 378 12.21 31.59 -7.58
CA GLY A 378 11.16 31.16 -8.50
C GLY A 378 11.31 29.72 -8.98
N THR A 379 10.49 29.35 -9.96
CA THR A 379 10.39 27.98 -10.52
C THR A 379 11.65 27.48 -11.24
N SER A 380 12.74 28.25 -11.24
CA SER A 380 14.06 27.79 -11.67
C SER A 380 14.74 26.88 -10.63
N LEU A 381 14.44 27.09 -9.34
CA LEU A 381 15.01 26.35 -8.21
C LEU A 381 13.95 25.87 -7.20
N ASN A 382 12.79 26.54 -7.14
CA ASN A 382 11.72 26.21 -6.21
C ASN A 382 10.63 25.38 -6.91
N THR A 383 10.01 24.46 -6.17
CA THR A 383 8.94 23.57 -6.65
C THR A 383 7.62 23.86 -5.93
N GLY A 384 6.57 23.12 -6.25
CA GLY A 384 5.33 23.14 -5.47
C GLY A 384 5.42 22.41 -4.11
N PHE A 385 6.61 21.95 -3.70
CA PHE A 385 6.81 21.14 -2.50
C PHE A 385 7.74 21.83 -1.49
N SER A 386 8.96 21.35 -1.25
CA SER A 386 9.87 21.97 -0.27
C SER A 386 11.31 21.84 -0.70
N GLU A 387 11.98 22.99 -0.73
CA GLU A 387 13.42 23.14 -0.87
C GLU A 387 14.04 23.54 0.48
N THR A 388 15.18 22.95 0.81
CA THR A 388 15.87 23.16 2.09
C THR A 388 17.39 23.10 1.92
N SER A 389 18.12 23.53 2.95
CA SER A 389 19.59 23.42 3.03
C SER A 389 20.35 23.99 1.81
N PRO A 390 20.08 25.23 1.37
CA PRO A 390 20.84 25.85 0.29
C PRO A 390 22.29 26.06 0.75
N TYR A 391 23.23 25.69 -0.10
CA TYR A 391 24.65 25.84 0.11
C TYR A 391 25.29 26.37 -1.19
N ILE A 392 25.74 27.62 -1.19
CA ILE A 392 26.47 28.19 -2.32
C ILE A 392 27.95 27.80 -2.21
N ASN A 393 28.47 27.15 -3.24
CA ASN A 393 29.87 26.74 -3.32
C ASN A 393 30.79 27.98 -3.30
N PRO A 394 32.03 27.88 -2.75
CA PRO A 394 32.98 28.98 -2.75
C PRO A 394 33.28 29.59 -4.12
N ASN A 395 33.07 28.84 -5.21
CA ASN A 395 33.17 29.36 -6.60
C ASN A 395 32.10 30.42 -6.95
N GLY A 396 31.09 30.64 -6.10
CA GLY A 396 29.99 31.59 -6.32
C GLY A 396 29.03 31.22 -7.46
N LYS A 397 29.26 30.10 -8.15
CA LYS A 397 28.50 29.65 -9.32
C LYS A 397 27.70 28.37 -9.12
N THR A 398 28.00 27.52 -8.14
CA THR A 398 27.27 26.24 -7.95
C THR A 398 26.46 26.26 -6.64
N LEU A 399 25.13 26.23 -6.73
CA LEU A 399 24.23 26.14 -5.58
C LEU A 399 23.79 24.68 -5.40
N PHE A 400 24.12 24.10 -4.25
CA PHE A 400 23.59 22.83 -3.77
C PHE A 400 22.38 23.09 -2.89
N PHE A 401 21.40 22.21 -2.89
CA PHE A 401 20.23 22.27 -2.02
C PHE A 401 19.55 20.89 -1.97
N ALA A 402 18.63 20.67 -1.03
CA ALA A 402 17.81 19.46 -1.00
C ALA A 402 16.35 19.78 -1.33
N SER A 403 15.66 18.90 -2.04
CA SER A 403 14.24 19.06 -2.42
C SER A 403 13.50 17.73 -2.46
N ASN A 404 12.21 17.76 -2.15
CA ASN A 404 11.28 16.63 -2.28
C ASN A 404 10.23 16.81 -3.38
N GLY A 405 10.45 17.76 -4.31
CA GLY A 405 9.50 18.13 -5.37
C GLY A 405 9.92 17.83 -6.81
N TYR A 406 11.21 17.59 -7.06
CA TYR A 406 11.72 17.36 -8.42
C TYR A 406 11.32 16.00 -9.01
N ARG A 407 11.29 15.94 -10.35
CA ARG A 407 10.76 14.78 -11.11
C ARG A 407 11.73 13.60 -11.15
N ASP A 408 13.02 13.88 -11.05
CA ASP A 408 14.15 12.95 -11.02
C ASP A 408 14.59 12.60 -9.58
N GLY A 409 13.83 13.02 -8.56
CA GLY A 409 13.99 12.55 -7.18
C GLY A 409 13.70 11.05 -7.03
N MET A 410 14.28 10.43 -6.02
CA MET A 410 14.19 8.99 -5.74
C MET A 410 13.70 8.66 -4.32
N GLY A 411 13.62 9.66 -3.42
CA GLY A 411 13.30 9.44 -2.00
C GLY A 411 12.32 10.46 -1.43
N GLY A 412 12.62 10.89 -0.20
CA GLY A 412 11.99 12.02 0.46
C GLY A 412 12.63 13.32 -0.02
N PHE A 413 13.50 13.93 0.78
CA PHE A 413 14.43 14.95 0.31
C PHE A 413 15.64 14.34 -0.40
N ASP A 414 15.90 14.78 -1.62
CA ASP A 414 17.08 14.44 -2.41
C ASP A 414 17.99 15.67 -2.56
N ILE A 415 19.31 15.50 -2.59
CA ILE A 415 20.26 16.59 -2.89
C ILE A 415 20.31 16.83 -4.41
N PHE A 416 20.21 18.10 -4.79
CA PHE A 416 20.38 18.62 -6.14
C PHE A 416 21.49 19.68 -6.17
N TYR A 417 21.99 19.96 -7.38
CA TYR A 417 22.78 21.17 -7.64
C TYR A 417 22.29 21.91 -8.89
N SER A 418 22.53 23.21 -8.93
CA SER A 418 22.33 24.07 -10.10
C SER A 418 23.52 25.02 -10.27
N GLU A 419 23.76 25.45 -11.50
CA GLU A 419 24.87 26.32 -11.89
C GLU A 419 24.34 27.68 -12.37
N LEU A 420 24.97 28.75 -11.89
CA LEU A 420 24.71 30.11 -12.30
C LEU A 420 25.46 30.40 -13.60
N LYS A 421 24.70 30.62 -14.68
CA LYS A 421 25.24 31.03 -15.98
C LYS A 421 25.63 32.50 -15.94
N ASP A 422 26.52 32.89 -16.85
CA ASP A 422 27.02 34.27 -16.95
C ASP A 422 25.92 35.32 -17.29
N ASN A 423 24.74 34.88 -17.75
CA ASN A 423 23.56 35.73 -17.93
C ASN A 423 22.73 35.93 -16.64
N GLY A 424 23.21 35.45 -15.48
CA GLY A 424 22.53 35.55 -14.18
C GLY A 424 21.37 34.56 -13.97
N THR A 425 21.22 33.53 -14.82
CA THR A 425 20.17 32.51 -14.68
C THR A 425 20.73 31.16 -14.22
N TRP A 426 19.98 30.47 -13.37
CA TRP A 426 20.29 29.12 -12.91
C TRP A 426 20.04 28.06 -14.00
N THR A 427 20.81 26.98 -14.02
CA THR A 427 20.52 25.78 -14.82
C THR A 427 19.35 24.99 -14.22
N GLN A 428 18.76 24.10 -15.01
CA GLN A 428 17.84 23.10 -14.46
C GLN A 428 18.59 22.25 -13.42
N PRO A 429 18.05 22.10 -12.19
CA PRO A 429 18.71 21.32 -11.15
C PRO A 429 18.98 19.87 -11.56
N GLN A 430 20.07 19.31 -11.07
CA GLN A 430 20.52 17.96 -11.37
C GLN A 430 20.63 17.14 -10.09
N ASN A 431 19.96 15.99 -10.03
CA ASN A 431 20.03 15.08 -8.90
C ASN A 431 21.47 14.53 -8.73
N MET A 432 21.99 14.54 -7.49
CA MET A 432 23.33 14.02 -7.18
C MET A 432 23.48 12.53 -7.51
N GLY A 433 22.38 11.77 -7.46
CA GLY A 433 22.31 10.35 -7.76
C GLY A 433 22.71 9.46 -6.60
N PHE A 434 22.39 8.17 -6.73
CA PHE A 434 22.81 7.14 -5.78
C PHE A 434 24.34 6.92 -5.89
N PRO A 435 25.08 6.71 -4.78
CA PRO A 435 24.59 6.51 -3.42
C PRO A 435 24.60 7.76 -2.54
N ILE A 436 24.79 8.97 -3.09
CA ILE A 436 24.65 10.22 -2.31
C ILE A 436 23.21 10.37 -1.85
N ASN A 437 22.30 10.33 -2.81
CA ASN A 437 20.86 10.26 -2.58
C ASN A 437 20.38 8.81 -2.39
N THR A 438 19.29 8.66 -1.65
CA THR A 438 18.70 7.40 -1.22
C THR A 438 17.17 7.46 -1.36
N THR A 439 16.46 6.39 -1.01
CA THR A 439 14.99 6.41 -0.97
C THR A 439 14.42 7.10 0.28
N ARG A 440 15.26 7.79 1.08
CA ARG A 440 14.91 8.48 2.32
C ARG A 440 15.23 9.97 2.19
N ASP A 441 15.60 10.63 3.29
CA ASP A 441 16.00 12.03 3.28
C ASP A 441 17.52 12.17 3.28
N ASP A 442 18.01 12.98 2.35
CA ASP A 442 19.39 13.37 2.15
C ASP A 442 19.46 14.90 2.10
N ILE A 443 20.08 15.53 3.10
CA ILE A 443 19.99 16.97 3.38
C ILE A 443 21.34 17.56 3.85
N ASN A 444 21.38 18.88 4.04
CA ASN A 444 22.53 19.62 4.60
C ASN A 444 23.89 19.33 3.92
N PHE A 445 23.93 19.30 2.59
CA PHE A 445 25.19 19.17 1.86
C PHE A 445 26.14 20.34 2.15
N TYR A 446 27.41 20.04 2.45
CA TYR A 446 28.46 21.02 2.76
C TYR A 446 29.78 20.59 2.11
N ILE A 447 30.57 21.54 1.62
CA ILE A 447 31.93 21.32 1.11
C ILE A 447 32.90 22.34 1.70
N THR A 448 34.10 21.91 2.09
CA THR A 448 35.16 22.78 2.63
C THR A 448 36.06 23.32 1.52
N GLY A 449 36.89 24.33 1.80
CA GLY A 449 37.83 24.89 0.81
C GLY A 449 38.81 23.85 0.24
N GLY A 450 39.22 22.88 1.08
CA GLY A 450 40.00 21.71 0.66
C GLY A 450 39.20 20.59 0.00
N GLY A 451 37.98 20.84 -0.48
CA GLY A 451 37.15 19.88 -1.22
C GLY A 451 36.56 18.73 -0.39
N THR A 452 36.67 18.76 0.95
CA THR A 452 36.04 17.73 1.80
C THR A 452 34.55 17.95 1.87
N ARG A 453 33.74 16.91 1.61
CA ARG A 453 32.28 17.00 1.59
C ARG A 453 31.64 16.23 2.75
N TYR A 454 30.61 16.82 3.32
CA TYR A 454 29.73 16.22 4.32
C TYR A 454 28.27 16.45 3.96
N TYR A 455 27.38 15.63 4.52
CA TYR A 455 25.93 15.81 4.48
C TYR A 455 25.27 14.97 5.58
N ALA A 456 23.96 15.17 5.80
CA ALA A 456 23.16 14.34 6.70
C ALA A 456 22.19 13.47 5.91
N THR A 457 22.06 12.20 6.29
CA THR A 457 21.28 11.19 5.56
C THR A 457 20.74 10.13 6.52
N VAL A 458 19.57 9.58 6.21
CA VAL A 458 18.97 8.50 7.01
C VAL A 458 19.34 7.14 6.40
N ARG A 459 20.15 6.34 7.11
CA ARG A 459 20.62 5.03 6.62
C ARG A 459 20.24 3.87 7.54
N GLU A 460 20.31 2.65 7.01
CA GLU A 460 19.74 1.45 7.64
C GLU A 460 20.32 1.09 9.02
N GLU A 461 21.57 1.46 9.30
CA GLU A 461 22.26 1.11 10.56
C GLU A 461 21.56 1.71 11.80
N ASN A 462 21.18 2.99 11.76
CA ASN A 462 20.58 3.71 12.89
C ASN A 462 19.13 4.16 12.67
N ASN A 463 18.64 4.20 11.42
CA ASN A 463 17.30 4.70 11.04
C ASN A 463 16.94 6.14 11.44
N SER A 464 17.93 6.87 11.94
CA SER A 464 17.96 8.29 12.29
C SER A 464 18.84 9.05 11.28
N TYR A 465 18.78 10.39 11.28
CA TYR A 465 19.78 11.18 10.54
C TYR A 465 21.15 10.99 11.16
N ASP A 466 22.12 10.66 10.33
CA ASP A 466 23.54 10.57 10.65
C ASP A 466 24.32 11.47 9.68
N ILE A 467 25.41 12.09 10.15
CA ILE A 467 26.32 12.85 9.29
C ILE A 467 27.28 11.87 8.61
N PHE A 468 27.51 12.02 7.31
CA PHE A 468 28.48 11.22 6.54
C PHE A 468 29.45 12.09 5.77
N LYS A 469 30.72 11.66 5.70
CA LYS A 469 31.75 12.21 4.80
C LYS A 469 31.65 11.50 3.44
N ILE A 470 31.72 12.25 2.34
CA ILE A 470 31.72 11.69 0.98
C ILE A 470 33.16 11.59 0.44
N GLU A 471 33.71 10.37 0.38
CA GLU A 471 35.04 10.05 -0.16
C GLU A 471 34.95 9.41 -1.56
N GLY A 472 35.96 9.61 -2.42
CA GLY A 472 35.90 9.22 -3.84
C GLY A 472 35.09 10.19 -4.71
N GLY A 473 35.09 9.98 -6.03
CA GLY A 473 34.26 10.71 -7.01
C GLY A 473 34.51 12.21 -7.12
N GLY A 474 35.08 12.64 -8.24
CA GLY A 474 35.20 14.06 -8.57
C GLY A 474 33.85 14.66 -8.96
N PHE A 475 33.49 15.78 -8.32
CA PHE A 475 33.09 16.92 -9.14
C PHE A 475 34.35 17.36 -9.89
N ALA A 476 34.26 17.68 -11.18
CA ALA A 476 35.43 18.02 -11.98
C ALA A 476 36.16 19.23 -11.36
N VAL A 477 37.24 18.95 -10.62
CA VAL A 477 38.11 19.96 -9.98
C VAL A 477 38.77 20.84 -11.05
N GLU A 478 38.78 20.38 -12.29
CA GLU A 478 39.15 21.11 -13.51
C GLU A 478 38.31 22.38 -13.76
N ASN A 479 37.11 22.50 -13.14
CA ASN A 479 36.31 23.73 -13.13
C ASN A 479 36.42 24.52 -11.79
N ILE A 480 37.21 24.04 -10.83
CA ILE A 480 37.60 24.83 -9.66
C ILE A 480 38.80 25.68 -10.07
N ASP A 481 38.53 26.74 -10.84
CA ASP A 481 39.47 27.83 -11.00
C ASP A 481 39.57 28.63 -9.70
N VAL A 482 40.32 28.09 -8.74
CA VAL A 482 40.75 28.83 -7.55
C VAL A 482 41.68 29.99 -7.89
N SER A 483 42.28 30.05 -9.09
CA SER A 483 43.12 31.20 -9.47
C SER A 483 42.32 32.48 -9.74
N GLY A 484 40.98 32.36 -9.88
CA GLY A 484 40.06 33.47 -10.15
C GLY A 484 39.59 34.30 -8.95
N GLN A 485 39.84 33.89 -7.70
CA GLN A 485 39.83 34.77 -6.51
C GLN A 485 40.38 34.03 -5.27
N VAL A 486 41.66 33.65 -5.32
CA VAL A 486 42.41 33.59 -4.06
C VAL A 486 42.47 35.01 -3.51
N VAL A 487 41.59 35.37 -2.57
CA VAL A 487 42.02 36.32 -1.55
C VAL A 487 43.19 35.62 -0.88
N THR A 488 44.40 36.09 -1.17
CA THR A 488 45.60 35.54 -0.56
C THR A 488 45.42 35.62 0.94
N LEU A 489 45.22 34.47 1.58
CA LEU A 489 45.26 34.32 3.03
C LEU A 489 46.73 34.42 3.48
N THR A 490 47.38 35.52 3.10
CA THR A 490 48.72 35.95 3.53
C THR A 490 48.62 36.60 4.91
N GLN A 491 48.11 35.82 5.85
CA GLN A 491 48.62 35.82 7.21
C GLN A 491 48.44 34.40 7.76
N GLU A 492 49.53 33.85 8.29
CA GLU A 492 49.53 32.55 8.95
C GLU A 492 48.68 32.62 10.22
N MET A 493 47.39 32.35 10.10
CA MET A 493 46.54 32.00 11.22
C MET A 493 46.47 30.48 11.33
N THR A 494 47.45 29.90 12.01
CA THR A 494 47.29 28.55 12.56
C THR A 494 46.17 28.59 13.61
N VAL A 495 45.04 27.96 13.31
CA VAL A 495 43.96 27.76 14.29
C VAL A 495 44.41 26.70 15.28
N SER A 496 45.24 27.10 16.25
CA SER A 496 45.82 26.18 17.24
C SER A 496 45.74 26.70 18.69
N ASP A 497 45.59 28.00 18.94
CA ASP A 497 45.60 28.58 20.31
C ASP A 497 44.29 29.26 20.74
N VAL A 498 43.18 28.52 20.67
CA VAL A 498 41.96 28.81 21.45
C VAL A 498 42.03 28.06 22.78
N VAL A 499 42.82 28.61 23.71
CA VAL A 499 42.65 28.71 25.18
C VAL A 499 44.04 28.86 25.82
N GLU A 500 44.41 30.10 26.13
CA GLU A 500 45.22 30.43 27.33
C GLU A 500 45.19 31.95 27.60
N VAL A 501 45.74 32.34 28.75
CA VAL A 501 45.25 33.41 29.66
C VAL A 501 45.90 34.80 29.44
N GLN A 502 45.21 35.84 29.97
CA GLN A 502 45.48 37.28 29.96
C GLN A 502 46.94 37.77 30.08
N LYS A 503 47.29 38.83 29.31
CA LYS A 503 47.79 40.10 29.88
C LYS A 503 47.71 41.30 28.92
N THR A 504 47.53 42.50 29.47
CA THR A 504 47.30 43.80 28.81
C THR A 504 48.59 44.58 28.51
N VAL A 505 48.69 45.28 27.37
CA VAL A 505 49.34 46.62 27.19
C VAL A 505 48.69 47.33 25.97
N GLU A 506 48.55 48.66 26.04
CA GLU A 506 47.96 49.55 25.02
C GLU A 506 48.99 50.08 23.99
N LYS A 507 48.56 50.41 22.75
CA LYS A 507 48.90 51.69 22.10
C LYS A 507 48.09 52.02 20.83
N GLU A 508 47.80 53.31 20.65
CA GLU A 508 47.24 53.95 19.44
C GLU A 508 48.29 54.10 18.32
N VAL A 509 47.84 54.28 17.06
CA VAL A 509 48.33 55.27 16.04
C VAL A 509 47.26 55.43 14.94
N GLU A 510 47.29 56.57 14.23
CA GLU A 510 46.25 57.21 13.42
C GLU A 510 46.04 56.74 11.95
N VAL A 511 44.90 57.23 11.45
CA VAL A 511 44.37 57.43 10.09
C VAL A 511 45.36 57.91 9.00
N VAL A 512 45.26 57.27 7.82
CA VAL A 512 45.34 57.84 6.43
C VAL A 512 44.87 56.76 5.43
N GLU A 513 44.29 56.99 4.24
CA GLU A 513 43.77 58.19 3.54
C GLU A 513 42.63 57.77 2.57
N THR A 514 41.91 58.70 1.92
CA THR A 514 40.81 58.41 0.96
C THR A 514 41.27 58.55 -0.50
N ILE A 515 40.95 57.58 -1.37
CA ILE A 515 41.11 57.72 -2.83
C ILE A 515 39.75 57.53 -3.50
N GLU A 516 39.22 58.60 -4.08
CA GLU A 516 38.09 58.52 -5.02
C GLU A 516 38.57 57.96 -6.36
N THR A 517 37.79 57.10 -7.00
CA THR A 517 38.03 56.69 -8.40
C THR A 517 36.72 56.73 -9.15
N THR A 518 36.62 57.63 -10.13
CA THR A 518 35.48 57.75 -11.03
C THR A 518 35.38 56.53 -11.94
N VAL A 519 34.25 55.83 -11.87
CA VAL A 519 33.93 54.70 -12.75
C VAL A 519 33.09 55.20 -13.94
N GLU A 520 33.67 55.20 -15.13
CA GLU A 520 32.90 55.40 -16.37
C GLU A 520 32.08 54.13 -16.68
N VAL A 521 30.75 54.29 -16.74
CA VAL A 521 29.84 53.19 -17.06
C VAL A 521 29.74 53.03 -18.59
N ILE A 522 30.55 52.13 -19.15
CA ILE A 522 30.36 51.67 -20.53
C ILE A 522 29.15 50.72 -20.55
N LYS A 523 28.05 51.20 -21.12
CA LYS A 523 26.77 50.49 -21.17
C LYS A 523 26.66 49.64 -22.45
N GLU A 524 27.36 48.50 -22.50
CA GLU A 524 27.18 47.55 -23.59
C GLU A 524 25.80 46.89 -23.53
N VAL A 525 24.96 47.20 -24.52
CA VAL A 525 23.66 46.55 -24.73
C VAL A 525 23.90 45.24 -25.47
N ASN A 526 24.02 44.14 -24.72
CA ASN A 526 24.03 42.79 -25.30
C ASN A 526 22.66 42.48 -25.92
N VAL A 527 22.57 42.57 -27.24
CA VAL A 527 21.41 42.09 -28.01
C VAL A 527 21.42 40.56 -27.95
N VAL A 528 20.61 40.00 -27.06
CA VAL A 528 20.44 38.55 -26.94
C VAL A 528 19.77 38.03 -28.21
N ASP A 529 20.49 37.16 -28.93
CA ASP A 529 20.04 36.52 -30.16
C ASP A 529 18.92 35.50 -29.86
N VAL A 530 17.67 35.98 -29.85
CA VAL A 530 16.48 35.26 -29.33
C VAL A 530 16.26 33.92 -30.03
N GLU A 531 16.55 33.82 -31.33
CA GLU A 531 16.40 32.58 -32.10
C GLU A 531 17.39 31.50 -31.63
N LYS A 532 18.58 31.92 -31.19
CA LYS A 532 19.66 31.04 -30.73
C LYS A 532 19.38 30.44 -29.35
N GLU A 533 18.82 31.23 -28.44
CA GLU A 533 18.35 30.73 -27.14
C GLU A 533 17.08 29.88 -27.29
N LYS A 534 16.18 30.22 -28.22
CA LYS A 534 15.04 29.37 -28.56
C LYS A 534 15.46 28.00 -29.06
N ALA A 535 16.43 27.92 -29.99
CA ALA A 535 16.94 26.64 -30.50
C ALA A 535 17.61 25.75 -29.43
N LYS A 536 18.30 26.37 -28.44
CA LYS A 536 18.82 25.66 -27.27
C LYS A 536 17.71 25.16 -26.35
N MET A 537 16.70 26.00 -26.08
CA MET A 537 15.55 25.65 -25.25
C MET A 537 14.73 24.52 -25.88
N ASP A 538 14.51 24.56 -27.20
CA ASP A 538 13.88 23.48 -27.96
C ASP A 538 14.70 22.18 -27.86
N SER A 539 16.03 22.25 -27.94
CA SER A 539 16.92 21.08 -27.81
C SER A 539 16.91 20.47 -26.40
N MET A 540 16.93 21.31 -25.35
CA MET A 540 16.75 20.85 -23.96
C MET A 540 15.36 20.25 -23.75
N MET A 541 14.32 20.85 -24.33
CA MET A 541 12.95 20.34 -24.27
C MET A 541 12.81 18.99 -24.97
N VAL A 542 13.56 18.74 -26.05
CA VAL A 542 13.62 17.43 -26.72
C VAL A 542 14.29 16.36 -25.84
N LEU A 543 15.37 16.69 -25.14
CA LEU A 543 16.02 15.77 -24.19
C LEU A 543 15.11 15.46 -22.99
N ALA A 544 14.53 16.48 -22.36
CA ALA A 544 13.59 16.29 -21.25
C ALA A 544 12.33 15.51 -21.68
N LYS A 545 11.81 15.73 -22.90
CA LYS A 545 10.71 14.92 -23.47
C LYS A 545 11.14 13.48 -23.75
N LYS A 546 12.39 13.23 -24.13
CA LYS A 546 12.94 11.89 -24.34
C LYS A 546 13.01 11.13 -23.00
N GLU A 547 13.59 11.74 -21.97
CA GLU A 547 13.68 11.17 -20.62
C GLU A 547 12.30 10.92 -20.01
N ALA A 548 11.37 11.88 -20.12
CA ALA A 548 9.99 11.69 -19.70
C ALA A 548 9.27 10.56 -20.47
N GLY A 549 9.58 10.39 -21.76
CA GLY A 549 9.07 9.29 -22.59
C GLY A 549 9.63 7.92 -22.19
N LEU A 550 10.90 7.83 -21.79
CA LEU A 550 11.53 6.61 -21.31
C LEU A 550 10.93 6.16 -19.96
N GLU A 551 10.77 7.09 -19.02
CA GLU A 551 10.14 6.83 -17.72
C GLU A 551 8.67 6.39 -17.89
N LYS A 552 7.92 7.02 -18.80
CA LYS A 552 6.55 6.61 -19.13
C LYS A 552 6.49 5.17 -19.67
N GLN A 553 7.41 4.79 -20.55
CA GLN A 553 7.50 3.41 -21.05
C GLN A 553 7.82 2.41 -19.93
N GLN A 554 8.71 2.78 -18.99
CA GLN A 554 9.01 1.95 -17.83
C GLN A 554 7.82 1.82 -16.87
N LEU A 555 7.04 2.88 -16.67
CA LEU A 555 5.79 2.86 -15.91
C LEU A 555 4.74 1.94 -16.55
N GLU A 556 4.58 2.00 -17.87
CA GLU A 556 3.68 1.10 -18.63
C GLU A 556 4.11 -0.37 -18.48
N ILE A 557 5.41 -0.66 -18.53
CA ILE A 557 6.00 -1.98 -18.27
C ILE A 557 5.70 -2.48 -16.85
N GLU A 558 5.92 -1.65 -15.83
CA GLU A 558 5.68 -2.04 -14.43
C GLU A 558 4.19 -2.22 -14.12
N ARG A 559 3.31 -1.40 -14.69
CA ARG A 559 1.86 -1.56 -14.57
C ARG A 559 1.39 -2.85 -15.26
N ALA A 560 1.97 -3.22 -16.40
CA ALA A 560 1.71 -4.50 -17.06
C ALA A 560 2.18 -5.72 -16.22
N LYS A 561 3.35 -5.64 -15.57
CA LYS A 561 3.81 -6.68 -14.61
C LYS A 561 2.83 -6.85 -13.44
N TYR A 562 2.35 -5.74 -12.88
CA TYR A 562 1.39 -5.73 -11.78
C TYR A 562 0.04 -6.36 -12.19
N GLU A 563 -0.52 -5.97 -13.33
CA GLU A 563 -1.77 -6.57 -13.84
C GLU A 563 -1.64 -8.09 -14.06
N ALA A 564 -0.49 -8.55 -14.58
CA ALA A 564 -0.26 -9.98 -14.77
C ALA A 564 -0.18 -10.75 -13.44
N MET A 565 0.47 -10.17 -12.42
CA MET A 565 0.47 -10.74 -11.07
C MET A 565 -0.94 -10.83 -10.48
N LYS A 566 -1.77 -9.79 -10.68
CA LYS A 566 -3.18 -9.75 -10.27
C LYS A 566 -4.02 -10.84 -10.95
N MET A 567 -3.82 -11.04 -12.26
CA MET A 567 -4.47 -12.11 -13.03
C MET A 567 -4.03 -13.51 -12.59
N GLN A 568 -2.74 -13.72 -12.32
CA GLN A 568 -2.22 -14.99 -11.82
C GLN A 568 -2.83 -15.35 -10.45
N ALA A 569 -2.83 -14.41 -9.49
CA ALA A 569 -3.42 -14.63 -8.17
C ALA A 569 -4.92 -14.95 -8.22
N ARG A 570 -5.66 -14.33 -9.16
CA ARG A 570 -7.07 -14.66 -9.44
C ARG A 570 -7.21 -16.08 -9.99
N ALA A 571 -6.38 -16.48 -10.96
CA ALA A 571 -6.41 -17.82 -11.52
C ALA A 571 -6.12 -18.92 -10.49
N ASP A 572 -5.13 -18.71 -9.62
CA ASP A 572 -4.81 -19.65 -8.54
C ASP A 572 -5.95 -19.76 -7.51
N SER A 573 -6.60 -18.63 -7.19
CA SER A 573 -7.76 -18.60 -6.30
C SER A 573 -8.97 -19.35 -6.87
N VAL A 574 -9.31 -19.11 -8.15
CA VAL A 574 -10.44 -19.78 -8.82
C VAL A 574 -10.13 -21.26 -9.05
N LYS A 575 -8.88 -21.63 -9.33
CA LYS A 575 -8.44 -23.03 -9.37
C LYS A 575 -8.65 -23.73 -8.02
N ALA A 576 -8.26 -23.12 -6.90
CA ALA A 576 -8.48 -23.71 -5.58
C ALA A 576 -9.98 -23.94 -5.28
N ILE A 577 -10.86 -23.03 -5.71
CA ILE A 577 -12.32 -23.20 -5.60
C ILE A 577 -12.81 -24.35 -6.50
N ALA A 578 -12.27 -24.48 -7.72
CA ALA A 578 -12.59 -25.59 -8.62
C ALA A 578 -12.15 -26.95 -8.05
N ASP A 579 -10.94 -27.05 -7.49
CA ASP A 579 -10.42 -28.28 -6.87
C ASP A 579 -11.33 -28.73 -5.69
N ILE A 580 -11.80 -27.79 -4.86
CA ILE A 580 -12.79 -28.06 -3.80
C ILE A 580 -14.12 -28.57 -4.40
N LYS A 581 -14.66 -27.90 -5.43
CA LYS A 581 -15.94 -28.27 -6.06
C LYS A 581 -15.88 -29.63 -6.76
N ILE A 582 -14.74 -29.99 -7.35
CA ILE A 582 -14.49 -31.30 -7.96
C ILE A 582 -14.47 -32.40 -6.88
N ALA A 583 -13.90 -32.13 -5.70
CA ALA A 583 -13.92 -33.06 -4.57
C ALA A 583 -15.36 -33.25 -4.01
N GLU A 584 -16.13 -32.17 -3.88
CA GLU A 584 -17.57 -32.23 -3.51
C GLU A 584 -18.38 -33.08 -4.51
N ALA A 585 -18.20 -32.88 -5.81
CA ALA A 585 -18.88 -33.64 -6.86
C ALA A 585 -18.52 -35.13 -6.85
N SER A 586 -17.25 -35.45 -6.59
CA SER A 586 -16.76 -36.82 -6.47
C SER A 586 -17.40 -37.55 -5.27
N LYS A 587 -17.51 -36.85 -4.12
CA LYS A 587 -18.19 -37.36 -2.92
C LYS A 587 -19.70 -37.55 -3.17
N ALA A 588 -20.36 -36.60 -3.82
CA ALA A 588 -21.78 -36.70 -4.15
C ALA A 588 -22.07 -37.91 -5.08
N LYS A 589 -21.21 -38.17 -6.07
CA LYS A 589 -21.29 -39.36 -6.93
C LYS A 589 -21.26 -40.67 -6.15
N SER A 590 -20.29 -40.82 -5.25
CA SER A 590 -20.14 -42.02 -4.42
C SER A 590 -21.34 -42.25 -3.50
N ASN A 591 -21.89 -41.18 -2.91
CA ASN A 591 -23.11 -41.26 -2.10
C ASN A 591 -24.32 -41.74 -2.93
N ALA A 592 -24.46 -41.27 -4.17
CA ALA A 592 -25.56 -41.70 -5.06
C ALA A 592 -25.44 -43.18 -5.48
N GLU A 593 -24.21 -43.65 -5.75
CA GLU A 593 -23.93 -45.06 -6.04
C GLU A 593 -24.24 -45.96 -4.84
N ALA A 594 -23.90 -45.53 -3.62
CA ALA A 594 -24.27 -46.23 -2.39
C ALA A 594 -25.80 -46.27 -2.17
N ALA A 595 -26.51 -45.16 -2.39
CA ALA A 595 -27.97 -45.12 -2.28
C ALA A 595 -28.66 -46.05 -3.29
N ALA A 596 -28.15 -46.11 -4.53
CA ALA A 596 -28.64 -47.04 -5.54
C ALA A 596 -28.47 -48.52 -5.14
N ALA A 597 -27.33 -48.88 -4.52
CA ALA A 597 -27.11 -50.23 -4.00
C ALA A 597 -28.11 -50.59 -2.88
N VAL A 598 -28.42 -49.65 -1.98
CA VAL A 598 -29.45 -49.83 -0.94
C VAL A 598 -30.84 -50.03 -1.55
N ALA A 599 -31.20 -49.27 -2.59
CA ALA A 599 -32.48 -49.44 -3.28
C ALA A 599 -32.61 -50.81 -3.97
N VAL A 600 -31.55 -51.29 -4.63
CA VAL A 600 -31.51 -52.64 -5.23
C VAL A 600 -31.72 -53.73 -4.17
N LYS A 601 -31.06 -53.59 -3.01
CA LYS A 601 -31.23 -54.54 -1.90
C LYS A 601 -32.67 -54.54 -1.36
N ALA A 602 -33.24 -53.36 -1.08
CA ALA A 602 -34.60 -53.23 -0.59
C ALA A 602 -35.64 -53.81 -1.58
N LYS A 603 -35.41 -53.65 -2.90
CA LYS A 603 -36.25 -54.28 -3.93
C LYS A 603 -36.16 -55.80 -3.91
N ALA A 604 -34.96 -56.37 -3.80
CA ALA A 604 -34.79 -57.82 -3.68
C ALA A 604 -35.46 -58.40 -2.42
N GLU A 605 -35.40 -57.67 -1.29
CA GLU A 605 -36.10 -58.01 -0.06
C GLU A 605 -37.64 -57.97 -0.24
N ALA A 606 -38.17 -56.98 -0.98
CA ALA A 606 -39.59 -56.88 -1.30
C ALA A 606 -40.10 -57.94 -2.28
N ASP A 607 -39.33 -58.25 -3.33
CA ASP A 607 -39.64 -59.32 -4.29
C ASP A 607 -39.63 -60.70 -3.59
N LYS A 608 -38.71 -60.91 -2.63
CA LYS A 608 -38.73 -62.09 -1.74
C LYS A 608 -40.00 -62.13 -0.87
N ALA A 609 -40.31 -61.06 -0.14
CA ALA A 609 -41.49 -61.01 0.73
C ALA A 609 -42.81 -61.27 -0.04
N LYS A 610 -42.88 -60.81 -1.30
CA LYS A 610 -44.00 -61.11 -2.21
C LYS A 610 -44.07 -62.59 -2.60
N ALA A 611 -42.92 -63.24 -2.84
CA ALA A 611 -42.86 -64.68 -3.10
C ALA A 611 -43.31 -65.47 -1.87
N ASP A 612 -42.78 -65.14 -0.69
CA ASP A 612 -43.13 -65.75 0.60
C ASP A 612 -44.65 -65.61 0.87
N ALA A 613 -45.23 -64.43 0.65
CA ALA A 613 -46.68 -64.20 0.77
C ALA A 613 -47.52 -65.02 -0.23
N THR A 614 -47.01 -65.23 -1.45
CA THR A 614 -47.67 -66.07 -2.47
C THR A 614 -47.66 -67.55 -2.05
N ILE A 615 -46.54 -68.02 -1.49
CA ILE A 615 -46.41 -69.36 -0.92
C ILE A 615 -47.40 -69.54 0.24
N SER A 616 -47.38 -68.63 1.23
CA SER A 616 -48.29 -68.68 2.39
C SER A 616 -49.78 -68.66 1.99
N ALA A 617 -50.15 -67.88 0.98
CA ALA A 617 -51.52 -67.89 0.45
C ALA A 617 -51.90 -69.25 -0.18
N SER A 618 -50.97 -69.89 -0.90
CA SER A 618 -51.19 -71.22 -1.48
C SER A 618 -51.31 -72.32 -0.42
N GLU A 619 -50.62 -72.17 0.72
CA GLU A 619 -50.70 -73.09 1.86
C GLU A 619 -51.99 -72.89 2.67
N ALA A 620 -52.42 -71.64 2.86
CA ALA A 620 -53.71 -71.33 3.48
C ALA A 620 -54.91 -71.88 2.69
N THR A 621 -54.78 -72.01 1.36
CA THR A 621 -55.80 -72.65 0.52
C THR A 621 -55.88 -74.17 0.75
N LYS A 622 -54.81 -74.80 1.25
CA LYS A 622 -54.75 -76.25 1.56
C LYS A 622 -55.19 -76.58 2.99
N ALA A 623 -55.05 -75.65 3.95
CA ALA A 623 -55.36 -75.88 5.36
C ALA A 623 -56.66 -75.16 5.80
N LYS A 624 -57.70 -75.92 6.18
CA LYS A 624 -58.99 -75.40 6.68
C LYS A 624 -58.92 -74.86 8.12
N ALA A 625 -57.95 -74.00 8.44
CA ALA A 625 -57.76 -73.42 9.77
C ALA A 625 -57.59 -71.89 9.72
N ASN A 626 -58.32 -71.17 10.57
CA ASN A 626 -58.31 -69.70 10.63
C ASN A 626 -56.91 -69.09 10.85
N ALA A 627 -55.99 -69.82 11.51
CA ALA A 627 -54.61 -69.40 11.72
C ALA A 627 -53.82 -69.25 10.40
N ALA A 628 -54.06 -70.12 9.41
CA ALA A 628 -53.38 -70.04 8.11
C ALA A 628 -53.86 -68.83 7.29
N ILE A 629 -55.14 -68.49 7.39
CA ILE A 629 -55.72 -67.29 6.74
C ILE A 629 -55.14 -66.01 7.37
N ALA A 630 -55.02 -65.95 8.70
CA ALA A 630 -54.39 -64.83 9.39
C ALA A 630 -52.90 -64.69 8.99
N ALA A 631 -52.14 -65.79 8.95
CA ALA A 631 -50.75 -65.79 8.52
C ALA A 631 -50.56 -65.34 7.06
N ALA A 632 -51.38 -65.83 6.13
CA ALA A 632 -51.34 -65.42 4.72
C ALA A 632 -51.68 -63.93 4.53
N GLN A 633 -52.65 -63.42 5.30
CA GLN A 633 -53.00 -62.00 5.26
C GLN A 633 -51.89 -61.13 5.88
N LYS A 634 -51.29 -61.55 7.01
CA LYS A 634 -50.13 -60.85 7.58
C LYS A 634 -48.96 -60.81 6.60
N ALA A 635 -48.62 -61.93 5.97
CA ALA A 635 -47.54 -62.00 4.97
C ALA A 635 -47.80 -61.06 3.77
N LYS A 636 -49.07 -60.90 3.35
CA LYS A 636 -49.48 -59.94 2.32
C LYS A 636 -49.28 -58.48 2.75
N ASP A 637 -49.54 -58.16 4.02
CA ASP A 637 -49.33 -56.81 4.57
C ASP A 637 -47.83 -56.51 4.77
N ASP A 638 -47.06 -57.49 5.28
CA ASP A 638 -45.60 -57.42 5.37
C ASP A 638 -44.96 -57.20 3.97
N ALA A 639 -45.46 -57.89 2.93
CA ALA A 639 -45.04 -57.68 1.55
C ALA A 639 -45.43 -56.29 0.99
N LEU A 640 -46.56 -55.72 1.43
CA LEU A 640 -46.97 -54.37 1.04
C LEU A 640 -46.07 -53.30 1.69
N ALA A 641 -45.72 -53.48 2.96
CA ALA A 641 -44.79 -52.62 3.68
C ALA A 641 -43.36 -52.72 3.09
N ALA A 642 -42.89 -53.93 2.80
CA ALA A 642 -41.61 -54.16 2.13
C ALA A 642 -41.56 -53.48 0.76
N LYS A 643 -42.63 -53.57 -0.04
CA LYS A 643 -42.75 -52.85 -1.31
C LYS A 643 -42.69 -51.33 -1.10
N SER A 644 -43.46 -50.78 -0.15
CA SER A 644 -43.45 -49.33 0.08
C SER A 644 -42.10 -48.81 0.60
N ASN A 645 -41.34 -49.66 1.32
CA ASN A 645 -39.96 -49.37 1.70
C ASN A 645 -39.01 -49.39 0.49
N ALA A 646 -39.15 -50.36 -0.42
CA ALA A 646 -38.38 -50.42 -1.66
C ALA A 646 -38.68 -49.22 -2.59
N ASP A 647 -39.96 -48.82 -2.70
CA ASP A 647 -40.39 -47.64 -3.47
C ASP A 647 -39.78 -46.35 -2.86
N ALA A 648 -39.78 -46.21 -1.53
CA ALA A 648 -39.15 -45.07 -0.85
C ALA A 648 -37.62 -45.05 -1.03
N LYS A 649 -36.93 -46.20 -0.90
CA LYS A 649 -35.47 -46.28 -1.16
C LYS A 649 -35.10 -46.05 -2.61
N THR A 650 -35.97 -46.43 -3.55
CA THR A 650 -35.80 -46.10 -4.98
C THR A 650 -35.93 -44.60 -5.21
N ALA A 651 -36.87 -43.92 -4.54
CA ALA A 651 -37.00 -42.47 -4.61
C ALA A 651 -35.78 -41.74 -3.98
N GLU A 652 -35.33 -42.16 -2.79
CA GLU A 652 -34.08 -41.65 -2.17
C GLU A 652 -32.87 -41.82 -3.09
N ALA A 653 -32.71 -42.97 -3.75
CA ALA A 653 -31.61 -43.22 -4.69
C ALA A 653 -31.70 -42.34 -5.95
N ASN A 654 -32.90 -42.14 -6.50
CA ASN A 654 -33.11 -41.22 -7.61
C ASN A 654 -32.79 -39.77 -7.20
N LYS A 655 -33.20 -39.35 -6.00
CA LYS A 655 -32.90 -38.02 -5.44
C LYS A 655 -31.39 -37.82 -5.29
N ALA A 656 -30.68 -38.78 -4.69
CA ALA A 656 -29.24 -38.73 -4.55
C ALA A 656 -28.52 -38.67 -5.91
N LYS A 657 -29.04 -39.36 -6.93
CA LYS A 657 -28.53 -39.34 -8.30
C LYS A 657 -28.72 -37.97 -8.98
N SER A 658 -29.88 -37.32 -8.81
CA SER A 658 -30.10 -35.97 -9.33
C SER A 658 -29.30 -34.91 -8.55
N ASP A 659 -29.13 -35.08 -7.23
CA ASP A 659 -28.32 -34.19 -6.38
C ASP A 659 -26.85 -34.26 -6.84
N ALA A 660 -26.33 -35.47 -7.05
CA ALA A 660 -25.00 -35.69 -7.58
C ALA A 660 -24.81 -35.09 -8.99
N ALA A 661 -25.82 -35.18 -9.87
CA ALA A 661 -25.77 -34.56 -11.19
C ALA A 661 -25.74 -33.02 -11.12
N ALA A 662 -26.48 -32.40 -10.19
CA ALA A 662 -26.45 -30.96 -9.98
C ALA A 662 -25.09 -30.48 -9.46
N VAL A 663 -24.51 -31.16 -8.46
CA VAL A 663 -23.17 -30.84 -7.93
C VAL A 663 -22.07 -31.06 -8.99
N GLN A 664 -22.18 -32.11 -9.83
CA GLN A 664 -21.26 -32.34 -10.95
C GLN A 664 -21.33 -31.24 -12.01
N ALA A 665 -22.53 -30.77 -12.36
CA ALA A 665 -22.69 -29.67 -13.31
C ALA A 665 -22.13 -28.34 -12.76
N GLU A 666 -22.35 -28.05 -11.48
CA GLU A 666 -21.78 -26.87 -10.82
C GLU A 666 -20.25 -26.95 -10.74
N ALA A 667 -19.68 -28.12 -10.41
CA ALA A 667 -18.24 -28.36 -10.46
C ALA A 667 -17.65 -28.20 -11.88
N ALA A 668 -18.34 -28.67 -12.92
CA ALA A 668 -17.92 -28.50 -14.31
C ALA A 668 -17.90 -27.02 -14.73
N LYS A 669 -18.88 -26.23 -14.28
CA LYS A 669 -18.97 -24.78 -14.52
C LYS A 669 -17.86 -24.00 -13.81
N VAL A 670 -17.56 -24.34 -12.55
CA VAL A 670 -16.46 -23.72 -11.80
C VAL A 670 -15.11 -24.13 -12.38
N LYS A 671 -14.94 -25.39 -12.82
CA LYS A 671 -13.75 -25.84 -13.55
C LYS A 671 -13.56 -25.07 -14.86
N ALA A 672 -14.61 -24.87 -15.65
CA ALA A 672 -14.53 -24.09 -16.88
C ALA A 672 -14.13 -22.62 -16.62
N GLU A 673 -14.55 -22.04 -15.49
CA GLU A 673 -14.05 -20.73 -15.05
C GLU A 673 -12.56 -20.79 -14.66
N ALA A 674 -12.12 -21.81 -13.93
CA ALA A 674 -10.69 -21.97 -13.60
C ALA A 674 -9.81 -22.16 -14.85
N ASP A 675 -10.27 -22.92 -15.84
CA ASP A 675 -9.56 -23.09 -17.12
C ASP A 675 -9.53 -21.76 -17.92
N LYS A 676 -10.58 -20.94 -17.86
CA LYS A 676 -10.61 -19.57 -18.42
C LYS A 676 -9.60 -18.66 -17.74
N GLU A 677 -9.63 -18.58 -16.40
CA GLU A 677 -8.73 -17.71 -15.63
C GLU A 677 -7.26 -18.12 -15.81
N LYS A 678 -6.98 -19.43 -15.88
CA LYS A 678 -5.66 -19.96 -16.19
C LYS A 678 -5.18 -19.53 -17.58
N ALA A 679 -6.06 -19.48 -18.58
CA ALA A 679 -5.72 -18.97 -19.91
C ALA A 679 -5.47 -17.45 -19.89
N ILE A 680 -6.25 -16.68 -19.12
CA ILE A 680 -6.02 -15.23 -18.91
C ILE A 680 -4.65 -14.98 -18.25
N ALA A 681 -4.32 -15.72 -17.19
CA ALA A 681 -3.02 -15.61 -16.53
C ALA A 681 -1.85 -15.99 -17.45
N ALA A 682 -2.00 -17.02 -18.29
CA ALA A 682 -1.01 -17.38 -19.30
C ALA A 682 -0.79 -16.29 -20.37
N ALA A 683 -1.87 -15.61 -20.80
CA ALA A 683 -1.77 -14.45 -21.69
C ALA A 683 -1.01 -13.30 -21.01
N ALA A 684 -1.32 -13.02 -19.74
CA ALA A 684 -0.70 -11.94 -18.98
C ALA A 684 0.79 -12.20 -18.66
N ALA A 685 1.17 -13.47 -18.44
CA ALA A 685 2.56 -13.89 -18.33
C ALA A 685 3.34 -13.66 -19.64
N ALA A 686 2.73 -13.92 -20.80
CA ALA A 686 3.32 -13.62 -22.10
C ALA A 686 3.47 -12.10 -22.34
N VAL A 687 2.47 -11.29 -21.93
CA VAL A 687 2.59 -9.82 -21.91
C VAL A 687 3.72 -9.36 -20.99
N THR A 688 3.90 -9.99 -19.82
CA THR A 688 5.00 -9.68 -18.91
C THR A 688 6.37 -10.02 -19.49
N ALA A 689 6.51 -11.15 -20.19
CA ALA A 689 7.73 -11.51 -20.89
C ALA A 689 8.08 -10.47 -21.97
N LYS A 690 7.09 -10.04 -22.75
CA LYS A 690 7.21 -8.95 -23.73
C LYS A 690 7.58 -7.60 -23.08
N ALA A 691 6.98 -7.26 -21.95
CA ALA A 691 7.31 -6.04 -21.20
C ALA A 691 8.75 -6.06 -20.65
N LYS A 692 9.23 -7.22 -20.17
CA LYS A 692 10.64 -7.41 -19.74
C LYS A 692 11.62 -7.29 -20.92
N GLN A 693 11.23 -7.72 -22.11
CA GLN A 693 12.01 -7.51 -23.33
C GLN A 693 12.03 -6.02 -23.72
N GLU A 694 10.91 -5.33 -23.60
CA GLU A 694 10.82 -3.88 -23.84
C GLU A 694 11.65 -3.09 -22.81
N GLU A 695 11.71 -3.50 -21.54
CA GLU A 695 12.61 -2.95 -20.51
C GLU A 695 14.10 -3.12 -20.85
N THR A 696 14.46 -4.29 -21.39
CA THR A 696 15.84 -4.56 -21.80
C THR A 696 16.21 -3.74 -23.04
N ASN A 697 15.30 -3.63 -24.02
CA ASN A 697 15.45 -2.74 -25.17
C ASN A 697 15.55 -1.26 -24.75
N LEU A 698 14.82 -0.85 -23.72
CA LEU A 698 14.89 0.49 -23.14
C LEU A 698 16.26 0.74 -22.49
N THR A 699 16.74 -0.22 -21.71
CA THR A 699 18.06 -0.19 -21.06
C THR A 699 19.17 -0.10 -22.09
N LEU A 700 19.13 -0.91 -23.15
CA LEU A 700 20.08 -0.88 -24.26
C LEU A 700 20.03 0.47 -25.02
N LYS A 701 18.84 1.04 -25.25
CA LYS A 701 18.70 2.39 -25.86
C LYS A 701 19.30 3.48 -24.99
N ASN A 702 19.18 3.38 -23.67
CA ASN A 702 19.73 4.36 -22.73
C ASN A 702 21.26 4.26 -22.71
N GLN A 703 21.81 3.05 -22.57
CA GLN A 703 23.25 2.78 -22.67
C GLN A 703 23.83 3.27 -24.01
N LEU A 704 23.09 3.12 -25.11
CA LEU A 704 23.52 3.59 -26.43
C LEU A 704 23.46 5.12 -26.56
N ALA A 705 22.47 5.78 -25.96
CA ALA A 705 22.42 7.25 -25.89
C ALA A 705 23.52 7.84 -25.00
N GLU A 706 23.86 7.15 -23.90
CA GLU A 706 24.94 7.52 -22.98
C GLU A 706 26.32 7.28 -23.60
N ALA A 707 26.51 6.18 -24.35
CA ALA A 707 27.70 5.93 -25.16
C ALA A 707 27.86 6.90 -26.35
N GLU A 708 26.78 7.51 -26.84
CA GLU A 708 26.83 8.60 -27.83
C GLU A 708 27.09 9.99 -27.19
N LYS A 709 27.05 10.12 -25.86
CA LYS A 709 27.26 11.40 -25.15
C LYS A 709 28.67 11.99 -25.35
N PRO A 710 29.78 11.24 -25.22
CA PRO A 710 31.13 11.78 -25.50
C PRO A 710 31.28 12.26 -26.94
N LYS A 711 30.67 11.56 -27.90
CA LYS A 711 30.65 11.95 -29.31
C LYS A 711 29.90 13.26 -29.53
N ASN A 712 28.76 13.46 -28.85
CA ASN A 712 27.99 14.70 -28.94
C ASN A 712 28.70 15.87 -28.24
N GLU A 713 29.37 15.61 -27.12
CA GLU A 713 30.21 16.58 -26.42
C GLU A 713 31.46 16.94 -27.24
N ALA A 714 32.10 15.99 -27.91
CA ALA A 714 33.19 16.24 -28.85
C ALA A 714 32.73 17.03 -30.09
N ILE A 715 31.52 16.80 -30.60
CA ILE A 715 30.92 17.62 -31.68
C ILE A 715 30.65 19.04 -31.19
N LYS A 716 30.15 19.21 -29.96
CA LYS A 716 29.92 20.52 -29.33
C LYS A 716 31.24 21.26 -29.10
N ALA A 717 32.21 20.61 -28.48
CA ALA A 717 33.55 21.16 -28.25
C ALA A 717 34.26 21.51 -29.57
N LYS A 718 34.07 20.71 -30.63
CA LYS A 718 34.54 21.05 -31.97
C LYS A 718 33.85 22.29 -32.53
N ALA A 719 32.52 22.41 -32.40
CA ALA A 719 31.78 23.59 -32.84
C ALA A 719 32.17 24.86 -32.04
N GLU A 720 32.45 24.73 -30.75
CA GLU A 720 32.96 25.80 -29.89
C GLU A 720 34.41 26.17 -30.22
N ALA A 721 35.27 25.19 -30.56
CA ALA A 721 36.62 25.43 -31.05
C ALA A 721 36.65 26.07 -32.46
N ASP A 722 35.76 25.64 -33.37
CA ASP A 722 35.59 26.25 -34.69
C ASP A 722 35.05 27.69 -34.57
N LYS A 723 34.14 27.95 -33.60
CA LYS A 723 33.71 29.32 -33.23
C LYS A 723 34.88 30.15 -32.70
N ALA A 724 35.61 29.66 -31.70
CA ALA A 724 36.75 30.36 -31.10
C ALA A 724 37.85 30.63 -32.15
N LYS A 725 38.05 29.70 -33.10
CA LYS A 725 38.95 29.89 -34.23
C LYS A 725 38.46 31.02 -35.16
N ALA A 726 37.19 31.03 -35.56
CA ALA A 726 36.62 32.10 -36.38
C ALA A 726 36.70 33.48 -35.68
N GLU A 727 36.55 33.50 -34.36
CA GLU A 727 36.64 34.69 -33.51
C GLU A 727 38.10 35.17 -33.38
N ALA A 728 39.07 34.26 -33.24
CA ALA A 728 40.50 34.56 -33.26
C ALA A 728 41.03 34.95 -34.65
N ASP A 729 40.52 34.36 -35.73
CA ASP A 729 40.87 34.73 -37.11
C ASP A 729 40.29 36.12 -37.46
N LYS A 730 39.11 36.46 -36.92
CA LYS A 730 38.54 37.82 -36.97
C LYS A 730 39.39 38.83 -36.18
N LEU A 731 39.84 38.45 -34.97
CA LEU A 731 40.72 39.29 -34.15
C LEU A 731 42.07 39.53 -34.87
N LYS A 732 42.68 38.48 -35.43
CA LYS A 732 43.90 38.60 -36.25
C LYS A 732 43.71 39.44 -37.50
N ALA A 733 42.54 39.39 -38.14
CA ALA A 733 42.25 40.27 -39.27
C ALA A 733 42.20 41.75 -38.83
N GLN A 734 41.61 42.04 -37.66
CA GLN A 734 41.61 43.37 -37.05
C GLN A 734 43.02 43.81 -36.63
N GLU A 735 43.81 42.93 -36.01
CA GLU A 735 45.21 43.16 -35.65
C GLU A 735 46.09 43.37 -36.89
N THR A 736 45.86 42.65 -37.99
CA THR A 736 46.62 42.82 -39.24
C THR A 736 46.31 44.15 -39.91
N ILE A 737 45.05 44.62 -39.83
CA ILE A 737 44.66 45.97 -40.26
C ILE A 737 45.31 47.04 -39.38
N ALA A 738 45.48 46.80 -38.07
CA ALA A 738 46.22 47.68 -37.17
C ALA A 738 47.76 47.62 -37.37
N ALA A 739 48.30 46.45 -37.68
CA ALA A 739 49.75 46.18 -37.80
C ALA A 739 50.36 46.70 -39.11
N ALA A 740 49.55 47.09 -40.10
CA ALA A 740 50.00 47.83 -41.28
C ALA A 740 50.71 49.17 -40.93
N GLY A 741 50.62 49.63 -39.68
CA GLY A 741 51.28 50.85 -39.18
C GLY A 741 52.70 50.69 -38.63
N LYS A 742 53.24 49.49 -38.36
CA LYS A 742 54.63 49.38 -37.85
C LYS A 742 55.26 47.98 -38.00
N ALA A 743 56.31 47.88 -38.82
CA ALA A 743 57.17 46.70 -38.85
C ALA A 743 58.38 46.86 -37.92
N LYS A 744 58.67 45.84 -37.12
CA LYS A 744 60.00 45.19 -37.12
C LYS A 744 60.00 43.83 -36.42
N SER A 745 60.98 43.03 -36.85
CA SER A 745 61.36 41.69 -36.41
C SER A 745 61.30 41.42 -34.90
N ASP A 746 60.77 40.24 -34.54
CA ASP A 746 61.27 39.33 -33.48
C ASP A 746 60.41 38.03 -33.33
N ALA A 747 59.35 37.85 -34.12
CA ALA A 747 58.32 36.81 -33.93
C ALA A 747 58.63 35.36 -34.43
N VAL A 748 59.84 35.05 -34.92
CA VAL A 748 60.08 33.81 -35.69
C VAL A 748 60.40 32.58 -34.84
N ILE A 749 60.94 32.73 -33.63
CA ILE A 749 61.37 31.57 -32.81
C ILE A 749 60.26 31.07 -31.85
N ALA A 750 59.44 31.96 -31.30
CA ALA A 750 58.34 31.58 -30.39
C ALA A 750 57.13 30.91 -31.09
N SER A 751 57.01 30.99 -32.42
CA SER A 751 55.88 30.40 -33.16
C SER A 751 56.11 28.93 -33.60
N ALA A 752 57.36 28.50 -33.71
CA ALA A 752 57.71 27.14 -34.16
C ALA A 752 57.46 26.06 -33.09
N GLU A 753 57.74 26.35 -31.81
CA GLU A 753 57.57 25.38 -30.72
C GLU A 753 56.11 25.27 -30.28
N LYS A 754 55.39 26.41 -30.22
CA LYS A 754 53.94 26.42 -29.92
C LYS A 754 53.13 25.69 -31.00
N SER A 755 53.45 25.88 -32.28
CA SER A 755 52.76 25.18 -33.37
C SER A 755 53.03 23.66 -33.42
N LYS A 756 54.19 23.20 -32.90
CA LYS A 756 54.50 21.78 -32.76
C LYS A 756 53.74 21.14 -31.59
N PHE A 757 53.70 21.80 -30.44
CA PHE A 757 52.89 21.36 -29.29
C PHE A 757 51.40 21.32 -29.61
N ASP A 758 50.88 22.35 -30.30
CA ASP A 758 49.50 22.40 -30.79
C ASP A 758 49.19 21.27 -31.80
N ALA A 759 50.16 20.82 -32.59
CA ALA A 759 49.98 19.74 -33.56
C ALA A 759 49.99 18.34 -32.91
N GLU A 760 50.90 18.10 -31.95
CA GLU A 760 50.96 16.84 -31.21
C GLU A 760 49.75 16.69 -30.26
N SER A 761 49.32 17.77 -29.61
CA SER A 761 48.06 17.85 -28.84
C SER A 761 46.83 17.52 -29.70
N LYS A 762 46.70 18.14 -30.89
CA LYS A 762 45.60 17.85 -31.82
C LYS A 762 45.61 16.42 -32.34
N LYS A 763 46.79 15.82 -32.53
CA LYS A 763 46.92 14.42 -32.93
C LYS A 763 46.48 13.47 -31.80
N ALA A 764 46.94 13.69 -30.58
CA ALA A 764 46.52 12.91 -29.41
C ALA A 764 44.99 13.00 -29.19
N ALA A 765 44.41 14.20 -29.29
CA ALA A 765 42.96 14.39 -29.21
C ALA A 765 42.19 13.68 -30.34
N ALA A 766 42.73 13.67 -31.56
CA ALA A 766 42.13 12.95 -32.69
C ALA A 766 42.22 11.42 -32.54
N ASP A 767 43.35 10.91 -32.04
CA ASP A 767 43.55 9.47 -31.79
C ASP A 767 42.66 8.97 -30.63
N ILE A 768 42.48 9.78 -29.57
CA ILE A 768 41.52 9.52 -28.49
C ILE A 768 40.08 9.52 -29.02
N ALA A 769 39.67 10.55 -29.75
CA ALA A 769 38.33 10.63 -30.34
C ALA A 769 38.04 9.49 -31.33
N LEU A 770 39.05 8.99 -32.04
CA LEU A 770 38.94 7.82 -32.91
C LEU A 770 38.78 6.52 -32.10
N ALA A 771 39.55 6.35 -31.01
CA ALA A 771 39.42 5.20 -30.12
C ALA A 771 38.05 5.15 -29.42
N GLU A 772 37.55 6.29 -28.94
CA GLU A 772 36.19 6.41 -28.38
C GLU A 772 35.12 6.12 -29.43
N LYS A 773 35.27 6.63 -30.66
CA LYS A 773 34.35 6.33 -31.76
C LYS A 773 34.29 4.82 -32.06
N VAL A 774 35.44 4.14 -32.13
CA VAL A 774 35.51 2.69 -32.35
C VAL A 774 34.85 1.92 -31.19
N LYS A 775 35.08 2.35 -29.94
CA LYS A 775 34.43 1.77 -28.75
C LYS A 775 32.90 1.94 -28.79
N ALA A 776 32.41 3.10 -29.21
CA ALA A 776 30.99 3.38 -29.39
C ALA A 776 30.36 2.59 -30.56
N GLU A 777 31.07 2.44 -31.69
CA GLU A 777 30.61 1.64 -32.84
C GLU A 777 30.56 0.13 -32.50
N ALA A 778 31.50 -0.38 -31.70
CA ALA A 778 31.47 -1.75 -31.19
C ALA A 778 30.28 -1.98 -30.22
N ALA A 779 30.06 -1.07 -29.27
CA ALA A 779 28.90 -1.13 -28.37
C ALA A 779 27.56 -1.06 -29.13
N LYS A 780 27.50 -0.26 -30.19
CA LYS A 780 26.35 -0.15 -31.08
C LYS A 780 26.08 -1.44 -31.86
N ALA A 781 27.11 -2.12 -32.35
CA ALA A 781 26.96 -3.40 -33.05
C ALA A 781 26.45 -4.52 -32.12
N ASP A 782 26.98 -4.61 -30.89
CA ASP A 782 26.52 -5.53 -29.86
C ASP A 782 25.05 -5.27 -29.45
N ALA A 783 24.67 -4.01 -29.26
CA ALA A 783 23.29 -3.63 -28.98
C ALA A 783 22.32 -4.00 -30.13
N ILE A 784 22.71 -3.77 -31.40
CA ILE A 784 21.90 -4.14 -32.57
C ILE A 784 21.73 -5.67 -32.66
N SER A 785 22.78 -6.44 -32.38
CA SER A 785 22.72 -7.91 -32.34
C SER A 785 21.74 -8.41 -31.28
N LYS A 786 21.81 -7.85 -30.07
CA LYS A 786 20.88 -8.17 -28.97
C LYS A 786 19.43 -7.84 -29.34
N VAL A 787 19.16 -6.66 -29.91
CA VAL A 787 17.81 -6.27 -30.38
C VAL A 787 17.25 -7.27 -31.39
N ALA A 788 18.07 -7.83 -32.29
CA ALA A 788 17.62 -8.83 -33.27
C ALA A 788 17.17 -10.14 -32.62
N VAL A 789 17.92 -10.65 -31.62
CA VAL A 789 17.54 -11.84 -30.84
C VAL A 789 16.21 -11.61 -30.11
N MET A 790 16.05 -10.45 -29.47
CA MET A 790 14.85 -10.12 -28.69
C MET A 790 13.60 -9.95 -29.57
N ASN A 791 13.75 -9.51 -30.83
CA ASN A 791 12.63 -9.47 -31.78
C ASN A 791 12.11 -10.87 -32.16
N ALA A 792 12.97 -11.90 -32.18
CA ALA A 792 12.54 -13.28 -32.42
C ALA A 792 11.74 -13.84 -31.22
N GLU A 793 12.18 -13.56 -29.99
CA GLU A 793 11.45 -13.95 -28.78
C GLU A 793 10.09 -13.24 -28.64
N LYS A 794 10.00 -11.96 -29.07
CA LYS A 794 8.73 -11.21 -29.11
C LYS A 794 7.66 -11.93 -29.96
N ALA A 795 8.05 -12.52 -31.09
CA ALA A 795 7.14 -13.31 -31.91
C ALA A 795 6.64 -14.58 -31.18
N THR A 796 7.46 -15.18 -30.31
CA THR A 796 7.04 -16.28 -29.44
C THR A 796 6.01 -15.84 -28.41
N ALA A 797 6.19 -14.67 -27.79
CA ALA A 797 5.21 -14.09 -26.86
C ALA A 797 3.87 -13.77 -27.54
N ASP A 798 3.90 -13.17 -28.74
CA ASP A 798 2.69 -12.85 -29.51
C ASP A 798 1.93 -14.13 -29.95
N ALA A 799 2.65 -15.21 -30.26
CA ALA A 799 2.05 -16.53 -30.53
C ALA A 799 1.40 -17.16 -29.27
N ALA A 800 2.02 -17.01 -28.10
CA ALA A 800 1.45 -17.49 -26.83
C ALA A 800 0.16 -16.74 -26.45
N ILE A 801 0.12 -15.41 -26.65
CA ILE A 801 -1.09 -14.58 -26.47
C ILE A 801 -2.22 -15.11 -27.38
N LYS A 802 -1.94 -15.33 -28.67
CA LYS A 802 -2.94 -15.84 -29.63
C LYS A 802 -3.50 -17.21 -29.23
N LYS A 803 -2.65 -18.11 -28.72
CA LYS A 803 -3.09 -19.41 -28.18
C LYS A 803 -4.01 -19.22 -26.97
N ALA A 804 -3.62 -18.38 -26.01
CA ALA A 804 -4.39 -18.12 -24.81
C ALA A 804 -5.77 -17.52 -25.11
N THR A 805 -5.90 -16.63 -26.13
CA THR A 805 -7.19 -16.13 -26.59
C THR A 805 -8.12 -17.25 -27.09
N ALA A 806 -7.59 -18.25 -27.79
CA ALA A 806 -8.38 -19.41 -28.22
C ALA A 806 -8.79 -20.30 -27.04
N ASP A 807 -7.90 -20.50 -26.07
CA ASP A 807 -8.19 -21.27 -24.85
C ASP A 807 -9.29 -20.59 -24.00
N ILE A 808 -9.30 -19.24 -23.91
CA ILE A 808 -10.37 -18.46 -23.27
C ILE A 808 -11.73 -18.73 -23.93
N ALA A 809 -11.81 -18.63 -25.26
CA ALA A 809 -13.07 -18.82 -26.00
C ALA A 809 -13.61 -20.26 -25.83
N ASN A 810 -12.72 -21.26 -25.80
CA ASN A 810 -13.09 -22.65 -25.53
C ASN A 810 -13.64 -22.84 -24.10
N ALA A 811 -13.00 -22.20 -23.11
CA ALA A 811 -13.44 -22.26 -21.71
C ALA A 811 -14.79 -21.55 -21.49
N GLU A 812 -15.04 -20.42 -22.16
CA GLU A 812 -16.34 -19.74 -22.12
C GLU A 812 -17.47 -20.60 -22.70
N LYS A 813 -17.21 -21.31 -23.81
CA LYS A 813 -18.18 -22.28 -24.36
C LYS A 813 -18.45 -23.41 -23.37
N ALA A 814 -17.41 -23.99 -22.78
CA ALA A 814 -17.56 -25.06 -21.77
C ALA A 814 -18.36 -24.60 -20.55
N LYS A 815 -18.16 -23.35 -20.09
CA LYS A 815 -18.93 -22.73 -19.00
C LYS A 815 -20.41 -22.57 -19.37
N ALA A 816 -20.71 -22.15 -20.59
CA ALA A 816 -22.09 -22.00 -21.06
C ALA A 816 -22.81 -23.36 -21.18
N ASP A 817 -22.13 -24.40 -21.65
CA ASP A 817 -22.70 -25.75 -21.74
C ASP A 817 -22.87 -26.40 -20.36
N ALA A 818 -21.93 -26.19 -19.43
CA ALA A 818 -22.08 -26.61 -18.04
C ALA A 818 -23.23 -25.89 -17.32
N ALA A 819 -23.45 -24.60 -17.57
CA ALA A 819 -24.58 -23.85 -17.01
C ALA A 819 -25.95 -24.36 -17.52
N LYS A 820 -26.04 -24.81 -18.78
CA LYS A 820 -27.24 -25.49 -19.30
C LYS A 820 -27.45 -26.83 -18.59
N ALA A 821 -26.40 -27.63 -18.41
CA ALA A 821 -26.47 -28.90 -17.69
C ALA A 821 -26.91 -28.71 -16.22
N GLU A 822 -26.43 -27.65 -15.56
CA GLU A 822 -26.82 -27.27 -14.20
C GLU A 822 -28.32 -26.93 -14.11
N ALA A 823 -28.85 -26.15 -15.05
CA ALA A 823 -30.26 -25.80 -15.11
C ALA A 823 -31.17 -27.03 -15.35
N ILE A 824 -30.75 -27.94 -16.24
CA ILE A 824 -31.43 -29.22 -16.48
C ILE A 824 -31.41 -30.09 -15.22
N ALA A 825 -30.25 -30.21 -14.57
CA ALA A 825 -30.11 -31.01 -13.34
C ALA A 825 -30.95 -30.44 -12.18
N LYS A 826 -30.96 -29.12 -11.98
CA LYS A 826 -31.81 -28.46 -10.95
C LYS A 826 -33.31 -28.64 -11.22
N THR A 827 -33.72 -28.68 -12.49
CA THR A 827 -35.11 -28.99 -12.87
C THR A 827 -35.47 -30.45 -12.61
N ALA A 828 -34.58 -31.38 -12.94
CA ALA A 828 -34.76 -32.81 -12.64
C ALA A 828 -34.75 -33.09 -11.12
N GLN A 829 -33.95 -32.35 -10.36
CA GLN A 829 -33.90 -32.41 -8.90
C GLN A 829 -35.26 -32.04 -8.29
N ALA A 830 -35.82 -30.88 -8.65
CA ALA A 830 -37.10 -30.42 -8.12
C ALA A 830 -38.26 -31.40 -8.41
N ALA A 831 -38.28 -32.03 -9.59
CA ALA A 831 -39.23 -33.09 -9.92
C ALA A 831 -39.05 -34.34 -9.06
N THR A 832 -37.79 -34.71 -8.77
CA THR A 832 -37.44 -35.90 -7.97
C THR A 832 -37.67 -35.70 -6.48
N ASP A 833 -37.45 -34.48 -5.96
CA ASP A 833 -37.78 -34.09 -4.58
C ASP A 833 -39.29 -34.23 -4.33
N LYS A 834 -40.11 -33.73 -5.26
CA LYS A 834 -41.57 -33.90 -5.20
C LYS A 834 -41.99 -35.38 -5.18
N ALA A 835 -41.45 -36.18 -6.10
CA ALA A 835 -41.73 -37.62 -6.16
C ALA A 835 -41.27 -38.37 -4.88
N THR A 836 -40.16 -37.95 -4.28
CA THR A 836 -39.64 -38.51 -3.02
C THR A 836 -40.53 -38.16 -1.84
N ALA A 837 -41.01 -36.91 -1.74
CA ALA A 837 -41.97 -36.51 -0.71
C ALA A 837 -43.29 -37.31 -0.81
N GLU A 838 -43.79 -37.53 -2.03
CA GLU A 838 -44.98 -38.37 -2.28
C GLU A 838 -44.75 -39.84 -1.91
N ALA A 839 -43.56 -40.40 -2.16
CA ALA A 839 -43.21 -41.78 -1.80
C ALA A 839 -43.06 -41.98 -0.29
N VAL A 840 -42.39 -41.05 0.40
CA VAL A 840 -42.25 -41.06 1.87
C VAL A 840 -43.62 -40.94 2.56
N SER A 841 -44.50 -40.08 2.04
CA SER A 841 -45.89 -39.97 2.53
C SER A 841 -46.67 -41.28 2.39
N LYS A 842 -46.57 -41.96 1.24
CA LYS A 842 -47.17 -43.29 1.02
C LYS A 842 -46.62 -44.35 1.98
N LYS A 843 -45.31 -44.34 2.26
CA LYS A 843 -44.69 -45.25 3.23
C LYS A 843 -45.22 -45.01 4.65
N ALA A 844 -45.28 -43.75 5.08
CA ALA A 844 -45.83 -43.41 6.40
C ALA A 844 -47.28 -43.90 6.57
N ALA A 845 -48.12 -43.73 5.54
CA ALA A 845 -49.49 -44.25 5.54
C ALA A 845 -49.56 -45.79 5.60
N ALA A 846 -48.68 -46.50 4.88
CA ALA A 846 -48.61 -47.96 4.92
C ALA A 846 -48.12 -48.49 6.28
N ASP A 847 -47.09 -47.87 6.86
CA ASP A 847 -46.57 -48.22 8.20
C ASP A 847 -47.66 -47.98 9.28
N MET A 848 -48.42 -46.89 9.18
CA MET A 848 -49.56 -46.61 10.07
C MET A 848 -50.66 -47.65 9.95
N ALA A 849 -51.07 -48.02 8.73
CA ALA A 849 -52.11 -49.03 8.51
C ALA A 849 -51.70 -50.42 9.04
N ALA A 850 -50.43 -50.80 8.88
CA ALA A 850 -49.88 -52.04 9.45
C ALA A 850 -49.91 -52.00 11.00
N ALA A 851 -49.55 -50.86 11.61
CA ALA A 851 -49.56 -50.69 13.06
C ALA A 851 -50.98 -50.69 13.66
N GLU A 852 -51.96 -50.06 13.00
CA GLU A 852 -53.38 -50.12 13.42
C GLU A 852 -53.94 -51.54 13.34
N LYS A 853 -53.59 -52.29 12.28
CA LYS A 853 -54.01 -53.67 12.14
C LYS A 853 -53.38 -54.60 13.18
N ALA A 854 -52.09 -54.44 13.46
CA ALA A 854 -51.42 -55.19 14.53
C ALA A 854 -52.07 -54.95 15.90
N LYS A 855 -52.51 -53.70 16.19
CA LYS A 855 -53.32 -53.40 17.38
C LYS A 855 -54.68 -54.12 17.37
N ALA A 856 -55.37 -54.15 16.23
CA ALA A 856 -56.66 -54.83 16.11
C ALA A 856 -56.54 -56.37 16.28
N GLU A 857 -55.48 -56.98 15.75
CA GLU A 857 -55.21 -58.42 15.92
C GLU A 857 -54.81 -58.75 17.36
N ALA A 858 -54.01 -57.90 18.03
CA ALA A 858 -53.70 -58.04 19.45
C ALA A 858 -54.97 -57.90 20.33
N ALA A 859 -55.81 -56.90 20.07
CA ALA A 859 -57.08 -56.71 20.79
C ALA A 859 -58.05 -57.88 20.57
N LYS A 860 -58.07 -58.47 19.36
CA LYS A 860 -58.85 -59.69 19.10
C LYS A 860 -58.29 -60.90 19.87
N ALA A 861 -56.98 -61.09 19.89
CA ALA A 861 -56.36 -62.17 20.66
C ALA A 861 -56.64 -62.04 22.16
N GLU A 862 -56.64 -60.81 22.69
CA GLU A 862 -57.03 -60.53 24.08
C GLU A 862 -58.53 -60.82 24.34
N ALA A 863 -59.40 -60.48 23.39
CA ALA A 863 -60.84 -60.77 23.48
C ALA A 863 -61.16 -62.27 23.39
N ASP A 864 -60.48 -63.00 22.50
CA ASP A 864 -60.61 -64.45 22.36
C ASP A 864 -60.04 -65.18 23.61
N ALA A 865 -58.97 -64.68 24.21
CA ALA A 865 -58.45 -65.16 25.50
C ALA A 865 -59.45 -64.95 26.65
N LYS A 866 -60.06 -63.76 26.76
CA LYS A 866 -61.13 -63.48 27.74
C LYS A 866 -62.35 -64.37 27.53
N LYS A 867 -62.74 -64.62 26.27
CA LYS A 867 -63.82 -65.57 25.94
C LYS A 867 -63.51 -67.01 26.33
N ALA A 868 -62.26 -67.44 26.18
CA ALA A 868 -61.82 -68.78 26.63
C ALA A 868 -61.89 -68.90 28.16
N GLU A 869 -61.48 -67.86 28.89
CA GLU A 869 -61.60 -67.76 30.35
C GLU A 869 -63.08 -67.78 30.81
N GLU A 870 -63.95 -67.05 30.11
CA GLU A 870 -65.39 -66.99 30.39
C GLU A 870 -66.11 -68.31 30.07
N MET A 871 -65.72 -69.00 28.98
CA MET A 871 -66.19 -70.35 28.68
C MET A 871 -65.67 -71.40 29.68
N ALA A 872 -64.46 -71.25 30.21
CA ALA A 872 -63.97 -72.11 31.29
C ALA A 872 -64.81 -71.93 32.57
N LYS A 873 -65.10 -70.68 32.96
CA LYS A 873 -66.00 -70.36 34.09
C LYS A 873 -67.42 -70.90 33.87
N LYS A 874 -67.96 -70.79 32.66
CA LYS A 874 -69.28 -71.36 32.33
C LYS A 874 -69.30 -72.88 32.35
N ALA A 875 -68.26 -73.54 31.82
CA ALA A 875 -68.14 -75.00 31.87
C ALA A 875 -68.07 -75.51 33.32
N GLN A 876 -67.45 -74.72 34.22
CA GLN A 876 -67.42 -74.98 35.66
C GLN A 876 -68.83 -74.87 36.28
N SER A 877 -69.61 -73.83 35.96
CA SER A 877 -71.00 -73.69 36.44
C SER A 877 -71.95 -74.74 35.84
N ASP A 878 -71.77 -75.13 34.58
CA ASP A 878 -72.58 -76.17 33.92
C ASP A 878 -72.27 -77.57 34.51
N ALA A 879 -71.05 -77.79 34.99
CA ALA A 879 -70.68 -79.00 35.74
C ALA A 879 -71.35 -79.03 37.13
N GLU A 880 -71.44 -77.90 37.83
CA GLU A 880 -72.21 -77.78 39.09
C GLU A 880 -73.71 -77.95 38.84
N ALA A 881 -74.28 -77.32 37.82
CA ALA A 881 -75.70 -77.46 37.47
C ALA A 881 -76.09 -78.91 37.12
N LYS A 882 -75.21 -79.64 36.42
CA LYS A 882 -75.40 -81.09 36.16
C LYS A 882 -75.30 -81.93 37.42
N LYS A 883 -74.45 -81.57 38.39
CA LYS A 883 -74.38 -82.23 39.70
C LYS A 883 -75.73 -82.11 40.43
N THR A 884 -76.32 -80.92 40.43
CA THR A 884 -77.64 -80.64 41.02
C THR A 884 -78.79 -81.35 40.29
N GLN A 885 -78.79 -81.39 38.95
CA GLN A 885 -79.81 -82.16 38.20
C GLN A 885 -79.72 -83.67 38.43
N LEU A 886 -78.52 -84.22 38.65
CA LEU A 886 -78.34 -85.65 38.93
C LEU A 886 -78.86 -86.06 40.33
N GLU A 887 -78.97 -85.11 41.28
CA GLU A 887 -79.65 -85.32 42.55
C GLU A 887 -81.18 -85.27 42.40
N ILE A 888 -81.70 -84.34 41.60
CA ILE A 888 -83.15 -84.19 41.37
C ILE A 888 -83.75 -85.39 40.61
N LEU A 889 -83.02 -85.98 39.65
CA LEU A 889 -83.53 -87.10 38.84
C LEU A 889 -83.67 -88.43 39.60
N LYS A 890 -83.27 -88.50 40.87
CA LYS A 890 -83.42 -89.71 41.71
C LYS A 890 -84.81 -89.87 42.36
N LEU A 891 -85.74 -88.93 42.15
CA LEU A 891 -86.93 -88.81 43.02
C LEU A 891 -88.32 -89.10 42.41
N ASN A 892 -88.54 -89.30 41.09
CA ASN A 892 -89.83 -89.84 40.56
C ASN A 892 -89.86 -90.17 39.03
N PRO A 893 -90.37 -91.36 38.62
CA PRO A 893 -90.91 -91.67 37.26
C PRO A 893 -92.47 -91.75 37.28
N PRO A 894 -93.26 -91.60 36.17
CA PRO A 894 -93.43 -92.71 35.19
C PRO A 894 -94.05 -92.43 33.75
N GLN A 895 -94.10 -93.51 32.93
CA GLN A 895 -95.17 -93.93 31.97
C GLN A 895 -95.33 -93.37 30.53
N LYS A 896 -96.24 -94.01 29.75
CA LYS A 896 -96.16 -94.34 28.29
C LYS A 896 -97.34 -93.84 27.42
N LYS A 897 -97.04 -93.36 26.18
CA LYS A 897 -97.72 -93.55 24.83
C LYS A 897 -99.28 -93.40 24.70
N PRO A 898 -99.92 -93.39 23.49
CA PRO A 898 -99.46 -93.64 22.09
C PRO A 898 -99.85 -92.54 21.04
N ALA A 899 -99.95 -92.90 19.75
CA ALA A 899 -99.84 -92.03 18.56
C ALA A 899 -101.05 -92.00 17.59
N ALA A 900 -101.07 -91.01 16.67
CA ALA A 900 -101.67 -91.01 15.31
C ALA A 900 -101.04 -89.84 14.48
N ALA A 901 -100.41 -90.04 13.30
CA ALA A 901 -100.97 -90.02 11.92
C ALA A 901 -101.67 -88.69 11.52
N GLY A 902 -101.44 -88.05 10.36
CA GLY A 902 -100.53 -88.26 9.21
C GLY A 902 -100.79 -87.20 8.10
N GLY A 903 -99.90 -87.03 7.10
CA GLY A 903 -100.08 -86.03 6.01
C GLY A 903 -98.88 -85.96 5.05
N ALA A 904 -99.08 -85.59 3.77
CA ALA A 904 -98.17 -85.94 2.67
C ALA A 904 -97.47 -84.78 1.90
N ARG A 905 -96.46 -85.20 1.11
CA ARG A 905 -95.64 -84.54 0.06
C ARG A 905 -96.39 -83.57 -0.89
N PRO A 906 -95.73 -82.64 -1.66
CA PRO A 906 -94.49 -82.91 -2.44
C PRO A 906 -93.45 -81.78 -2.67
N ASN A 907 -92.34 -82.17 -3.33
CA ASN A 907 -91.34 -81.35 -4.03
C ASN A 907 -91.95 -80.84 -5.37
N PRO A 908 -91.61 -79.67 -5.96
CA PRO A 908 -90.27 -79.48 -6.59
C PRO A 908 -89.72 -78.01 -6.69
N THR A 909 -88.43 -77.91 -7.07
CA THR A 909 -87.77 -76.88 -7.93
C THR A 909 -88.05 -75.36 -7.76
N GLY A 910 -86.98 -74.56 -7.69
CA GLY A 910 -86.98 -73.14 -8.08
C GLY A 910 -85.78 -72.33 -7.56
N GLU A 911 -85.10 -71.61 -8.46
CA GLU A 911 -84.05 -70.60 -8.15
C GLU A 911 -84.66 -69.41 -7.37
N LYS A 912 -83.97 -68.64 -6.53
CA LYS A 912 -82.63 -68.00 -6.64
C LYS A 912 -81.96 -67.80 -5.29
#